data_AF-N6SY22-F1
#
_entry.id   AF-N6SY22-F1
#
_cell.length_a   1.000
_cell.length_b   1.000
_cell.length_c   1.000
_cell.angle_alpha   90.00
_cell.angle_beta   90.00
_cell.angle_gamma   90.00
#
_symmetry.space_group_name_H-M   'P 1'
#
loop_
_entity.id
_entity.type
_entity.pdbx_description
1 polymer ?
#
loop_
_entity_poly.entity_id
_entity_poly.type
_entity_poly.pdbx_seq_one_letter_code
_entity_poly.pdbx_strand_id
1 'polypeptide(L)'
;MELQECLRDSPKFRALLDQEEQNIDQLEQRLEKALKICSSMVEAGKTYVGQQSLFANSLWDLSVQFKEDPDVLSALNKLIHSLQEMNKFHTTLLDQVSRIFLKNISGFIKKDIKAVRDYKHHFDKISGEYDNILLRNSHVPRSKTQEVEEVQNILIAIKSCFGHLALNYVNGIYVLQSKKRHEILSTLLSYMHACTIANMRDETHDIEKDVENSHALVSIPEITSAIGNGDSKSPKLEGYLFKRTSNAFKTWNRRWFYLFDNKLVYRRRSGEERDTVMEDDLRICTVKPFNEGERRFCFEVVSPSKSHILQADSEEMYHLWIEALQKGIGAAIQRVQSMESPGDKRAELTGHMNSAAGVSGLNNNNNTSKAQKLRMMEHILKIPGNNSCADCKCPNPKWASINLGILLCIECSGVHRSLGVHYSKVRSLTLDDWEPEVIKVMAELGNNVVNRIYEAKVPDGVKRASEHCTGTIREEWIRTKYVEKKFVKNISDFKDELSNQTTAEIDKASTLEVRKWGVKKFRRMSTTANAKDISKKKKSCGEPLPDVVENDDGNNADTSEQSNPAPSEVWLFGNDLDVTPSNDIIDTNSDEESTEGDEAAYVGEEDILNLHSNLLLYKASAAHNLPVMCQALALGAEKNWANPNDKNRHPLHAAVLSGSVMACAYLLLNGAKINIQDQNGRTPLHLATREGHTAQVCLFLKYRADQHLEDEEGKVPLSMAEQKEHADIVTLLRLGRLNEEMKDTESGVSGDDTFNDVVRDFSRLAYSNPEKLQRNND
;
A
#
# COMPACT_ATOMS: atom_id res chain seq x y z
N MET A 1 33.92 22.00 -14.69
CA MET A 1 35.30 22.43 -14.41
C MET A 1 36.14 21.21 -14.12
N GLU A 2 37.30 21.07 -14.77
CA GLU A 2 38.23 19.98 -14.47
C GLU A 2 39.01 20.30 -13.19
N LEU A 3 38.95 19.40 -12.20
CA LEU A 3 39.61 19.57 -10.90
C LEU A 3 41.14 19.70 -11.02
N GLN A 4 41.72 19.08 -12.06
CA GLN A 4 43.16 19.14 -12.34
C GLN A 4 43.61 20.51 -12.87
N GLU A 5 42.77 21.21 -13.61
CA GLU A 5 43.07 22.55 -14.13
C GLU A 5 42.96 23.63 -13.05
N CYS A 6 42.17 23.39 -11.99
CA CYS A 6 42.08 24.25 -10.82
C CYS A 6 43.42 24.36 -10.07
N LEU A 7 44.14 23.25 -9.88
CA LEU A 7 45.46 23.25 -9.22
C LEU A 7 46.59 23.81 -10.11
N ARG A 8 46.36 23.88 -11.43
CA ARG A 8 47.31 24.44 -12.39
C ARG A 8 47.16 25.95 -12.56
N ASP A 9 46.05 26.52 -12.10
CA ASP A 9 45.67 27.92 -12.24
C ASP A 9 45.82 28.45 -13.68
N SER A 10 45.32 27.69 -14.65
CA SER A 10 45.48 28.05 -16.06
C SER A 10 44.62 29.28 -16.43
N PRO A 11 45.04 30.13 -17.39
CA PRO A 11 44.19 31.23 -17.87
C PRO A 11 42.84 30.76 -18.43
N LYS A 12 42.79 29.54 -18.95
CA LYS A 12 41.55 28.89 -19.39
C LYS A 12 40.62 28.58 -18.21
N PHE A 13 41.18 28.10 -17.10
CA PHE A 13 40.43 27.88 -15.87
C PHE A 13 39.84 29.19 -15.32
N ARG A 14 40.63 30.26 -15.28
CA ARG A 14 40.16 31.60 -14.84
C ARG A 14 39.02 32.13 -15.73
N ALA A 15 39.14 32.02 -17.05
CA ALA A 15 38.08 32.44 -17.97
C ALA A 15 36.77 31.66 -17.79
N LEU A 16 36.86 30.34 -17.52
CA LEU A 16 35.69 29.52 -17.21
C LEU A 16 35.05 29.88 -15.87
N LEU A 17 35.88 30.22 -14.88
CA LEU A 17 35.43 30.66 -13.56
C LEU A 17 34.66 31.98 -13.68
N ASP A 18 35.19 32.96 -14.41
CA ASP A 18 34.52 34.24 -14.67
C ASP A 18 33.17 34.06 -15.38
N GLN A 19 33.07 33.09 -16.31
CA GLN A 19 31.82 32.77 -16.98
C GLN A 19 30.78 32.18 -16.00
N GLU A 20 31.19 31.25 -15.14
CA GLU A 20 30.30 30.68 -14.13
C GLU A 20 29.88 31.71 -13.08
N GLU A 21 30.75 32.65 -12.71
CA GLU A 21 30.43 33.76 -11.83
C GLU A 21 29.34 34.66 -12.43
N GLN A 22 29.49 35.04 -13.70
CA GLN A 22 28.45 35.81 -14.40
C GLN A 22 27.11 35.07 -14.45
N ASN A 23 27.13 33.74 -14.63
CA ASN A 23 25.93 32.92 -14.62
C ASN A 23 25.26 32.91 -13.23
N ILE A 24 26.04 32.89 -12.14
CA ILE A 24 25.55 32.94 -10.76
C ILE A 24 24.95 34.31 -10.46
N ASP A 25 25.60 35.40 -10.85
CA ASP A 25 25.09 36.76 -10.65
C ASP A 25 23.78 36.98 -11.41
N GLN A 26 23.68 36.50 -12.65
CA GLN A 26 22.43 36.54 -13.42
C GLN A 26 21.33 35.69 -12.78
N LEU A 27 21.67 34.54 -12.21
CA LEU A 27 20.72 33.68 -11.52
C LEU A 27 20.15 34.38 -10.29
N GLU A 28 21.00 34.98 -9.47
CA GLU A 28 20.61 35.71 -8.27
C GLU A 28 19.66 36.86 -8.60
N GLN A 29 20.02 37.71 -9.57
CA GLN A 29 19.16 38.82 -10.01
C GLN A 29 17.78 38.35 -10.49
N ARG A 30 17.73 37.23 -11.23
CA ARG A 30 16.46 36.66 -11.71
C ARG A 30 15.61 36.10 -10.57
N LEU A 31 16.23 35.43 -9.60
CA LEU A 31 15.54 34.90 -8.42
C LEU A 31 15.02 36.02 -7.50
N GLU A 32 15.81 37.08 -7.28
CA GLU A 32 15.38 38.25 -6.52
C GLU A 32 14.20 38.97 -7.19
N LYS A 33 14.24 39.11 -8.53
CA LYS A 33 13.12 39.66 -9.30
C LYS A 33 11.87 38.81 -9.15
N ALA A 34 11.99 37.48 -9.25
CA ALA A 34 10.86 36.56 -9.07
C ALA A 34 10.28 36.66 -7.65
N LEU A 35 11.13 36.74 -6.63
CA LEU A 35 10.71 36.91 -5.24
C LEU A 35 9.94 38.22 -5.05
N LYS A 36 10.44 39.33 -5.60
CA LYS A 36 9.78 40.64 -5.54
C LYS A 36 8.40 40.63 -6.21
N ILE A 37 8.28 40.00 -7.38
CA ILE A 37 6.99 39.87 -8.09
C ILE A 37 6.03 39.00 -7.27
N CYS A 38 6.49 37.88 -6.73
CA CYS A 38 5.67 37.01 -5.88
C CYS A 38 5.19 37.74 -4.60
N SER A 39 6.05 38.53 -3.96
CA SER A 39 5.64 39.34 -2.79
C SER A 39 4.59 40.39 -3.17
N SER A 40 4.76 41.06 -4.33
CA SER A 40 3.76 42.01 -4.84
C SER A 40 2.43 41.32 -5.16
N MET A 41 2.46 40.11 -5.72
CA MET A 41 1.27 39.30 -5.98
C MET A 41 0.54 38.94 -4.69
N VAL A 42 1.28 38.51 -3.66
CA VAL A 42 0.70 38.19 -2.34
C VAL A 42 0.06 39.42 -1.70
N GLU A 43 0.70 40.57 -1.77
CA GLU A 43 0.18 41.81 -1.18
C GLU A 43 -1.09 42.30 -1.89
N ALA A 44 -1.10 42.25 -3.23
CA ALA A 44 -2.28 42.54 -4.03
C ALA A 44 -3.42 41.55 -3.71
N GLY A 45 -3.10 40.26 -3.55
CA GLY A 45 -4.06 39.23 -3.15
C GLY A 45 -4.65 39.48 -1.76
N LYS A 46 -3.82 39.85 -0.78
CA LYS A 46 -4.31 40.20 0.57
C LYS A 46 -5.23 41.41 0.55
N THR A 47 -4.88 42.42 -0.26
CA THR A 47 -5.74 43.59 -0.47
C THR A 47 -7.08 43.19 -1.08
N TYR A 48 -7.08 42.33 -2.10
CA TYR A 48 -8.29 41.80 -2.73
C TYR A 48 -9.19 41.07 -1.72
N VAL A 49 -8.63 40.14 -0.94
CA VAL A 49 -9.39 39.40 0.10
C VAL A 49 -9.93 40.35 1.16
N GLY A 50 -9.16 41.36 1.57
CA GLY A 50 -9.63 42.39 2.50
C GLY A 50 -10.84 43.16 1.97
N GLN A 51 -10.80 43.60 0.70
CA GLN A 51 -11.93 44.28 0.07
C GLN A 51 -13.14 43.35 -0.12
N GLN A 52 -12.91 42.09 -0.50
CA GLN A 52 -13.96 41.09 -0.67
C GLN A 52 -14.63 40.74 0.67
N SER A 53 -13.90 40.75 1.78
CA SER A 53 -14.49 40.61 3.12
C SER A 53 -15.35 41.81 3.51
N LEU A 54 -14.93 43.03 3.18
CA LEU A 54 -15.74 44.23 3.41
C LEU A 54 -17.03 44.19 2.57
N PHE A 55 -16.94 43.75 1.32
CA PHE A 55 -18.10 43.55 0.46
C PHE A 55 -19.09 42.53 1.03
N ALA A 56 -18.61 41.39 1.54
CA ALA A 56 -19.46 40.39 2.19
C ALA A 56 -20.18 40.96 3.45
N ASN A 57 -19.49 41.81 4.22
CA ASN A 57 -20.10 42.50 5.37
C ASN A 57 -21.18 43.50 4.92
N SER A 58 -20.94 44.27 3.84
CA SER A 58 -21.96 45.17 3.29
C SER A 58 -23.18 44.42 2.75
N LEU A 59 -23.00 43.22 2.17
CA LEU A 59 -24.12 42.35 1.80
C LEU A 59 -24.89 41.85 3.03
N TRP A 60 -24.18 41.58 4.13
CA TRP A 60 -24.82 41.22 5.39
C TRP A 60 -25.66 42.37 5.96
N ASP A 61 -25.18 43.60 5.91
CA ASP A 61 -25.97 44.79 6.29
C ASP A 61 -27.20 44.98 5.39
N LEU A 62 -27.06 44.69 4.09
CA LEU A 62 -28.16 44.74 3.13
C LEU A 62 -29.23 43.66 3.42
N SER A 63 -28.82 42.48 3.90
CA SER A 63 -29.73 41.38 4.27
C SER A 63 -30.79 41.79 5.30
N VAL A 64 -30.46 42.77 6.16
CA VAL A 64 -31.35 43.30 7.21
C VAL A 64 -32.57 44.02 6.61
N GLN A 65 -32.46 44.54 5.39
CA GLN A 65 -33.58 45.21 4.70
C GLN A 65 -34.58 44.23 4.09
N PHE A 66 -34.20 42.97 3.88
CA PHE A 66 -35.03 41.93 3.24
C PHE A 66 -35.69 40.97 4.25
N LYS A 67 -35.88 41.39 5.50
CA LYS A 67 -36.48 40.55 6.56
C LYS A 67 -37.91 40.08 6.26
N GLU A 68 -38.62 40.79 5.37
CA GLU A 68 -40.00 40.48 5.00
C GLU A 68 -40.11 39.35 3.97
N ASP A 69 -39.02 39.02 3.26
CA ASP A 69 -38.97 37.97 2.24
C ASP A 69 -37.98 36.87 2.64
N PRO A 70 -38.47 35.73 3.18
CA PRO A 70 -37.60 34.65 3.67
C PRO A 70 -36.82 33.93 2.56
N ASP A 71 -37.31 33.93 1.32
CA ASP A 71 -36.66 33.24 0.20
C ASP A 71 -35.44 34.04 -0.27
N VAL A 72 -35.58 35.35 -0.40
CA VAL A 72 -34.48 36.27 -0.75
C VAL A 72 -33.43 36.29 0.38
N LEU A 73 -33.87 36.33 1.64
CA LEU A 73 -32.96 36.30 2.79
C LEU A 73 -32.14 35.00 2.84
N SER A 74 -32.76 33.86 2.54
CA SER A 74 -32.10 32.55 2.47
C SER A 74 -31.05 32.50 1.35
N ALA A 75 -31.41 32.97 0.14
CA ALA A 75 -30.48 33.03 -0.99
C ALA A 75 -29.29 33.97 -0.73
N LEU A 76 -29.54 35.14 -0.13
CA LEU A 76 -28.52 36.12 0.16
C LEU A 76 -27.58 35.67 1.28
N ASN A 77 -28.09 34.98 2.30
CA ASN A 77 -27.26 34.34 3.33
C ASN A 77 -26.38 33.21 2.75
N LYS A 78 -26.91 32.40 1.82
CA LYS A 78 -26.10 31.40 1.11
C LYS A 78 -24.96 32.06 0.32
N LEU A 79 -25.24 33.14 -0.40
CA LEU A 79 -24.24 33.89 -1.14
C LEU A 79 -23.16 34.49 -0.22
N ILE A 80 -23.54 35.07 0.92
CA ILE A 80 -22.59 35.60 1.90
C ILE A 80 -21.70 34.48 2.44
N HIS A 81 -22.27 33.32 2.78
CA HIS A 81 -21.50 32.18 3.24
C HIS A 81 -20.49 31.70 2.20
N SER A 82 -20.90 31.54 0.94
CA SER A 82 -19.98 31.16 -0.14
C SER A 82 -18.87 32.20 -0.37
N LEU A 83 -19.17 33.49 -0.27
CA LEU A 83 -18.16 34.56 -0.36
C LEU A 83 -17.18 34.53 0.82
N GLN A 84 -17.64 34.23 2.03
CA GLN A 84 -16.80 34.10 3.21
C GLN A 84 -15.90 32.85 3.15
N GLU A 85 -16.40 31.74 2.63
CA GLU A 85 -15.61 30.53 2.39
C GLU A 85 -14.53 30.77 1.34
N MET A 86 -14.88 31.36 0.20
CA MET A 86 -13.92 31.77 -0.83
C MET A 86 -12.81 32.69 -0.26
N ASN A 87 -13.16 33.64 0.61
CA ASN A 87 -12.17 34.48 1.29
C ASN A 87 -11.19 33.68 2.16
N LYS A 88 -11.67 32.66 2.89
CA LYS A 88 -10.80 31.77 3.69
C LYS A 88 -9.84 30.97 2.80
N PHE A 89 -10.31 30.49 1.64
CA PHE A 89 -9.46 29.77 0.69
C PHE A 89 -8.38 30.66 0.09
N HIS A 90 -8.76 31.83 -0.43
CA HIS A 90 -7.78 32.80 -0.96
C HIS A 90 -6.77 33.22 0.12
N THR A 91 -7.19 33.43 1.37
CA THR A 91 -6.28 33.73 2.48
C THR A 91 -5.27 32.62 2.72
N THR A 92 -5.74 31.37 2.76
CA THR A 92 -4.89 30.20 3.02
C THR A 92 -3.89 29.99 1.87
N LEU A 93 -4.35 30.11 0.63
CA LEU A 93 -3.51 30.00 -0.57
C LEU A 93 -2.40 31.06 -0.53
N LEU A 94 -2.75 32.33 -0.28
CA LEU A 94 -1.77 33.42 -0.25
C LEU A 94 -0.74 33.23 0.87
N ASP A 95 -1.13 32.71 2.04
CA ASP A 95 -0.20 32.40 3.13
C ASP A 95 0.75 31.26 2.76
N GLN A 96 0.24 30.18 2.14
CA GLN A 96 1.06 29.07 1.68
C GLN A 96 2.06 29.49 0.59
N VAL A 97 1.59 30.21 -0.44
CA VAL A 97 2.43 30.73 -1.52
C VAL A 97 3.53 31.64 -0.96
N SER A 98 3.16 32.55 -0.04
CA SER A 98 4.13 33.44 0.62
C SER A 98 5.19 32.65 1.37
N ARG A 99 4.81 31.66 2.19
CA ARG A 99 5.74 30.84 2.97
C ARG A 99 6.67 29.99 2.10
N ILE A 100 6.15 29.33 1.07
CA ILE A 100 6.92 28.44 0.19
C ILE A 100 7.97 29.24 -0.59
N PHE A 101 7.57 30.33 -1.25
CA PHE A 101 8.48 31.16 -2.02
C PHE A 101 9.50 31.87 -1.13
N LEU A 102 9.07 32.42 0.02
CA LEU A 102 10.00 33.06 0.95
C LEU A 102 10.98 32.05 1.54
N LYS A 103 10.54 30.85 1.94
CA LYS A 103 11.43 29.87 2.58
C LYS A 103 12.47 29.32 1.59
N ASN A 104 12.02 28.86 0.43
CA ASN A 104 12.88 28.09 -0.47
C ASN A 104 13.75 29.01 -1.33
N ILE A 105 13.17 30.03 -1.98
CA ILE A 105 13.95 30.95 -2.83
C ILE A 105 14.82 31.90 -1.99
N SER A 106 14.29 32.48 -0.91
CA SER A 106 15.13 33.33 -0.04
C SER A 106 16.20 32.49 0.68
N GLY A 107 15.88 31.25 1.07
CA GLY A 107 16.84 30.31 1.64
C GLY A 107 18.00 30.02 0.69
N PHE A 108 17.69 29.70 -0.57
CA PHE A 108 18.70 29.44 -1.60
C PHE A 108 19.61 30.64 -1.87
N ILE A 109 19.05 31.85 -1.97
CA ILE A 109 19.83 33.10 -2.16
C ILE A 109 20.72 33.37 -0.93
N LYS A 110 20.15 33.33 0.28
CA LYS A 110 20.88 33.73 1.50
C LYS A 110 21.88 32.70 2.00
N LYS A 111 21.69 31.41 1.68
CA LYS A 111 22.53 30.32 2.19
C LYS A 111 23.48 29.80 1.12
N ASP A 112 22.96 29.31 -0.01
CA ASP A 112 23.78 28.63 -1.01
C ASP A 112 24.55 29.62 -1.90
N ILE A 113 23.88 30.66 -2.43
CA ILE A 113 24.58 31.67 -3.26
C ILE A 113 25.58 32.47 -2.42
N LYS A 114 25.19 32.85 -1.20
CA LYS A 114 26.09 33.56 -0.26
C LYS A 114 27.34 32.73 0.08
N ALA A 115 27.20 31.44 0.34
CA ALA A 115 28.35 30.57 0.64
C ALA A 115 29.35 30.55 -0.53
N VAL A 116 28.88 30.52 -1.78
CA VAL A 116 29.76 30.58 -2.97
C VAL A 116 30.46 31.94 -3.07
N ARG A 117 29.79 33.05 -2.75
CA ARG A 117 30.45 34.37 -2.67
C ARG A 117 31.51 34.45 -1.57
N ASP A 118 31.27 33.83 -0.41
CA ASP A 118 32.25 33.79 0.67
C ASP A 118 33.48 32.97 0.24
N TYR A 119 33.29 31.85 -0.47
CA TYR A 119 34.40 31.10 -1.07
C TYR A 119 35.16 31.90 -2.13
N LYS A 120 34.45 32.64 -2.99
CA LYS A 120 35.05 33.56 -3.96
C LYS A 120 35.95 34.59 -3.26
N HIS A 121 35.43 35.27 -2.24
CA HIS A 121 36.19 36.28 -1.51
C HIS A 121 37.47 35.71 -0.87
N HIS A 122 37.39 34.52 -0.27
CA HIS A 122 38.58 33.85 0.27
C HIS A 122 39.57 33.42 -0.83
N PHE A 123 39.07 32.95 -1.97
CA PHE A 123 39.89 32.58 -3.12
C PHE A 123 40.62 33.80 -3.71
N ASP A 124 39.93 34.91 -3.94
CA ASP A 124 40.51 36.15 -4.48
C ASP A 124 41.59 36.71 -3.56
N LYS A 125 41.34 36.70 -2.25
CA LYS A 125 42.32 37.13 -1.24
C LYS A 125 43.60 36.30 -1.30
N ILE A 126 43.48 34.97 -1.31
CA ILE A 126 44.65 34.08 -1.37
C ILE A 126 45.31 34.10 -2.75
N SER A 127 44.56 34.31 -3.82
CA SER A 127 45.13 34.55 -5.16
C SER A 127 46.05 35.77 -5.15
N GLY A 128 45.61 36.89 -4.57
CA GLY A 128 46.42 38.08 -4.43
C GLY A 128 47.64 37.90 -3.52
N GLU A 129 47.50 37.19 -2.39
CA GLU A 129 48.62 36.87 -1.51
C GLU A 129 49.66 35.96 -2.20
N TYR A 130 49.19 34.98 -2.98
CA TYR A 130 50.03 34.07 -3.75
C TYR A 130 50.85 34.82 -4.81
N ASP A 131 50.23 35.72 -5.57
CA ASP A 131 50.92 36.56 -6.57
C ASP A 131 51.99 37.45 -5.93
N ASN A 132 51.69 38.06 -4.77
CA ASN A 132 52.64 38.89 -4.03
C ASN A 132 53.87 38.10 -3.55
N ILE A 133 53.69 36.86 -3.13
CA ILE A 133 54.80 36.02 -2.66
C ILE A 133 55.59 35.46 -3.82
N LEU A 134 54.95 35.12 -4.95
CA LEU A 134 55.64 34.79 -6.18
C LEU A 134 56.53 35.95 -6.64
N LEU A 135 56.03 37.18 -6.57
CA LEU A 135 56.80 38.38 -6.87
C LEU A 135 57.94 38.57 -5.87
N ARG A 136 57.70 38.40 -4.57
CA ARG A 136 58.76 38.48 -3.56
C ARG A 136 59.85 37.44 -3.81
N ASN A 137 59.47 36.20 -4.12
CA ASN A 137 60.39 35.11 -4.43
C ASN A 137 61.25 35.40 -5.67
N SER A 138 60.70 36.07 -6.69
CA SER A 138 61.47 36.44 -7.89
C SER A 138 62.49 37.56 -7.66
N HIS A 139 62.26 38.44 -6.68
CA HIS A 139 63.12 39.60 -6.41
C HIS A 139 64.27 39.30 -5.43
N VAL A 140 64.24 38.18 -4.69
CA VAL A 140 65.31 37.83 -3.74
C VAL A 140 66.59 37.49 -4.50
N PRO A 141 67.71 38.20 -4.27
CA PRO A 141 68.97 37.92 -4.94
C PRO A 141 69.56 36.59 -4.44
N ARG A 142 70.09 35.79 -5.38
CA ARG A 142 70.68 34.45 -5.11
C ARG A 142 71.85 34.47 -4.11
N SER A 143 72.43 35.64 -3.82
CA SER A 143 73.54 35.80 -2.87
C SER A 143 73.12 35.61 -1.40
N LYS A 144 71.84 35.74 -1.08
CA LYS A 144 71.31 35.63 0.28
C LYS A 144 70.55 34.33 0.49
N THR A 145 71.29 33.23 0.69
CA THR A 145 70.73 31.87 0.78
C THR A 145 69.67 31.71 1.88
N GLN A 146 69.83 32.38 3.02
CA GLN A 146 68.87 32.29 4.14
C GLN A 146 67.52 32.97 3.84
N GLU A 147 67.53 34.14 3.18
CA GLU A 147 66.29 34.83 2.76
C GLU A 147 65.55 34.05 1.66
N VAL A 148 66.30 33.32 0.80
CA VAL A 148 65.70 32.45 -0.25
C VAL A 148 64.94 31.29 0.39
N GLU A 149 65.53 30.60 1.38
CA GLU A 149 64.85 29.49 2.06
C GLU A 149 63.59 29.95 2.82
N GLU A 150 63.64 31.10 3.48
CA GLU A 150 62.47 31.67 4.18
C GLU A 150 61.31 31.96 3.22
N VAL A 151 61.58 32.65 2.10
CA VAL A 151 60.54 32.99 1.13
C VAL A 151 60.02 31.74 0.40
N GLN A 152 60.89 30.75 0.16
CA GLN A 152 60.50 29.48 -0.46
C GLN A 152 59.60 28.64 0.45
N ASN A 153 59.85 28.62 1.76
CA ASN A 153 58.97 27.97 2.75
C ASN A 153 57.60 28.65 2.81
N ILE A 154 57.55 29.98 2.80
CA ILE A 154 56.31 30.76 2.75
C ILE A 154 55.53 30.47 1.44
N LEU A 155 56.23 30.37 0.32
CA LEU A 155 55.62 30.06 -0.98
C LEU A 155 54.98 28.67 -1.00
N ILE A 156 55.63 27.65 -0.44
CA ILE A 156 55.07 26.29 -0.35
C ILE A 156 53.79 26.29 0.49
N ALA A 157 53.79 26.97 1.63
CA ALA A 157 52.62 27.07 2.50
C ALA A 157 51.44 27.74 1.79
N ILE A 158 51.67 28.85 1.10
CA ILE A 158 50.60 29.61 0.44
C ILE A 158 50.13 28.93 -0.84
N LYS A 159 51.01 28.23 -1.57
CA LYS A 159 50.62 27.37 -2.69
C LYS A 159 49.68 26.24 -2.24
N SER A 160 49.95 25.63 -1.09
CA SER A 160 49.07 24.61 -0.51
C SER A 160 47.71 25.20 -0.12
N CYS A 161 47.72 26.38 0.53
CA CYS A 161 46.49 27.09 0.93
C CYS A 161 45.63 27.46 -0.29
N PHE A 162 46.26 27.98 -1.35
CA PHE A 162 45.61 28.28 -2.62
C PHE A 162 44.92 27.04 -3.20
N GLY A 163 45.61 25.90 -3.25
CA GLY A 163 45.04 24.66 -3.76
C GLY A 163 43.76 24.21 -3.02
N HIS A 164 43.75 24.29 -1.68
CA HIS A 164 42.58 23.94 -0.89
C HIS A 164 41.40 24.90 -1.10
N LEU A 165 41.66 26.20 -1.13
CA LEU A 165 40.62 27.22 -1.31
C LEU A 165 40.05 27.22 -2.72
N ALA A 166 40.89 27.01 -3.73
CA ALA A 166 40.46 26.85 -5.12
C ALA A 166 39.54 25.63 -5.27
N LEU A 167 39.88 24.52 -4.62
CA LEU A 167 39.04 23.31 -4.60
C LEU A 167 37.70 23.54 -3.91
N ASN A 168 37.70 24.22 -2.75
CA ASN A 168 36.49 24.57 -2.02
C ASN A 168 35.57 25.47 -2.86
N TYR A 169 36.15 26.42 -3.59
CA TYR A 169 35.38 27.33 -4.44
C TYR A 169 34.73 26.58 -5.62
N VAL A 170 35.51 25.78 -6.35
CA VAL A 170 35.01 24.96 -7.46
C VAL A 170 33.94 23.97 -6.99
N ASN A 171 34.14 23.34 -5.83
CA ASN A 171 33.14 22.46 -5.23
C ASN A 171 31.87 23.22 -4.85
N GLY A 172 31.99 24.42 -4.28
CA GLY A 172 30.86 25.30 -3.99
C GLY A 172 30.02 25.61 -5.23
N ILE A 173 30.67 25.96 -6.35
CA ILE A 173 29.99 26.19 -7.64
C ILE A 173 29.30 24.92 -8.14
N TYR A 174 29.97 23.76 -8.08
CA TYR A 174 29.39 22.49 -8.52
C TYR A 174 28.14 22.10 -7.72
N VAL A 175 28.21 22.22 -6.38
CA VAL A 175 27.07 21.97 -5.49
C VAL A 175 25.94 22.93 -5.81
N LEU A 176 26.22 24.22 -6.00
CA LEU A 176 25.20 25.22 -6.37
C LEU A 176 24.50 24.86 -7.69
N GLN A 177 25.26 24.48 -8.72
CA GLN A 177 24.72 24.07 -10.02
C GLN A 177 23.83 22.82 -9.91
N SER A 178 24.20 21.86 -9.08
CA SER A 178 23.39 20.65 -8.83
C SER A 178 22.08 20.95 -8.11
N LYS A 179 22.11 21.86 -7.12
CA LYS A 179 20.93 22.24 -6.31
C LYS A 179 19.96 23.15 -7.06
N LYS A 180 20.47 24.02 -7.93
CA LYS A 180 19.68 25.01 -8.70
C LYS A 180 18.44 24.40 -9.34
N ARG A 181 18.58 23.26 -10.03
CA ARG A 181 17.47 22.60 -10.72
C ARG A 181 16.41 22.11 -9.74
N HIS A 182 16.85 21.51 -8.65
CA HIS A 182 15.95 20.92 -7.66
C HIS A 182 15.14 22.00 -6.93
N GLU A 183 15.77 23.07 -6.45
CA GLU A 183 15.08 24.13 -5.70
C GLU A 183 14.05 24.88 -6.56
N ILE A 184 14.37 25.18 -7.82
CA ILE A 184 13.43 25.86 -8.73
C ILE A 184 12.25 24.95 -9.07
N LEU A 185 12.47 23.66 -9.34
CA LEU A 185 11.38 22.75 -9.67
C LEU A 185 10.53 22.41 -8.44
N SER A 186 11.14 22.25 -7.27
CA SER A 186 10.45 21.97 -6.01
C SER A 186 9.55 23.13 -5.57
N THR A 187 10.02 24.37 -5.73
CA THR A 187 9.21 25.57 -5.45
C THR A 187 8.00 25.69 -6.38
N LEU A 188 8.18 25.45 -7.67
CA LEU A 188 7.09 25.47 -8.65
C LEU A 188 6.07 24.34 -8.41
N LEU A 189 6.55 23.13 -8.12
CA LEU A 189 5.67 22.00 -7.80
C LEU A 189 4.85 22.26 -6.53
N SER A 190 5.50 22.81 -5.49
CA SER A 190 4.82 23.18 -4.24
C SER A 190 3.77 24.27 -4.44
N TYR A 191 4.04 25.23 -5.34
CA TYR A 191 3.06 26.24 -5.74
C TYR A 191 1.85 25.61 -6.44
N MET A 192 2.08 24.70 -7.39
CA MET A 192 1.00 23.99 -8.08
C MET A 192 0.15 23.15 -7.11
N HIS A 193 0.78 22.46 -6.16
CA HIS A 193 0.06 21.71 -5.13
C HIS A 193 -0.81 22.60 -4.25
N ALA A 194 -0.32 23.79 -3.85
CA ALA A 194 -1.12 24.73 -3.08
C ALA A 194 -2.37 25.19 -3.86
N CYS A 195 -2.24 25.43 -5.17
CA CYS A 195 -3.37 25.75 -6.04
C CYS A 195 -4.37 24.57 -6.18
N THR A 196 -3.91 23.32 -6.24
CA THR A 196 -4.80 22.16 -6.37
C THR A 196 -5.48 21.75 -5.06
N ILE A 197 -4.80 21.89 -3.91
CA ILE A 197 -5.39 21.63 -2.59
C ILE A 197 -6.54 22.59 -2.32
N ALA A 198 -6.47 23.82 -2.81
CA ALA A 198 -7.57 24.78 -2.72
C ALA A 198 -8.85 24.24 -3.41
N ASN A 199 -8.73 23.57 -4.56
CA ASN A 199 -9.89 23.02 -5.28
C ASN A 199 -10.51 21.78 -4.60
N MET A 200 -9.69 20.96 -3.92
CA MET A 200 -10.17 19.74 -3.25
C MET A 200 -10.79 20.02 -1.87
N ARG A 201 -10.60 21.23 -1.31
CA ARG A 201 -11.05 21.57 0.04
C ARG A 201 -12.54 21.88 0.12
N ASP A 202 -13.14 22.34 -0.99
CA ASP A 202 -14.58 22.56 -1.10
C ASP A 202 -15.36 21.25 -0.86
N GLU A 203 -14.93 20.15 -1.48
CA GLU A 203 -15.56 18.82 -1.33
C GLU A 203 -15.44 18.27 0.10
N THR A 204 -14.36 18.58 0.82
CA THR A 204 -14.19 18.16 2.22
C THR A 204 -15.04 18.97 3.20
N HIS A 205 -15.35 20.23 2.89
CA HIS A 205 -16.06 21.11 3.82
C HIS A 205 -17.56 20.80 3.90
N ASP A 206 -18.18 20.41 2.79
CA ASP A 206 -19.58 19.98 2.77
C ASP A 206 -19.79 18.75 3.68
N ILE A 207 -18.83 17.82 3.69
CA ILE A 207 -18.87 16.62 4.53
C ILE A 207 -18.69 16.98 6.01
N GLU A 208 -17.78 17.91 6.35
CA GLU A 208 -17.58 18.35 7.73
C GLU A 208 -18.83 19.04 8.31
N LYS A 209 -19.49 19.88 7.50
CA LYS A 209 -20.69 20.61 7.91
C LYS A 209 -21.87 19.66 8.19
N ASP A 210 -22.01 18.60 7.41
CA ASP A 210 -23.03 17.57 7.63
C ASP A 210 -22.78 16.77 8.92
N VAL A 211 -21.51 16.52 9.26
CA VAL A 211 -21.11 15.82 10.50
C VAL A 211 -21.35 16.71 11.73
N GLU A 212 -21.02 18.01 11.66
CA GLU A 212 -21.24 18.95 12.76
C GLU A 212 -22.73 19.16 13.06
N ASN A 213 -23.57 19.27 12.02
CA ASN A 213 -25.03 19.36 12.18
C ASN A 213 -25.61 18.10 12.85
N SER A 214 -25.06 16.92 12.54
CA SER A 214 -25.47 15.66 13.15
C SER A 214 -25.09 15.58 14.64
N HIS A 215 -23.94 16.13 15.03
CA HIS A 215 -23.49 16.14 16.42
C HIS A 215 -24.30 17.11 17.30
N ALA A 216 -24.73 18.25 16.77
CA ALA A 216 -25.56 19.22 17.49
C ALA A 216 -26.96 18.67 17.86
N LEU A 217 -27.50 17.73 17.08
CA LEU A 217 -28.76 17.06 17.36
C LEU A 217 -28.64 16.03 18.49
N VAL A 218 -27.46 15.42 18.68
CA VAL A 218 -27.19 14.38 19.69
C VAL A 218 -26.91 14.98 21.08
N SER A 219 -26.47 16.23 21.17
CA SER A 219 -26.15 16.92 22.43
C SER A 219 -27.36 17.55 23.12
N ILE A 220 -28.55 17.47 22.54
CA ILE A 220 -29.81 17.76 23.23
C ILE A 220 -30.07 16.60 24.22
N PRO A 221 -30.19 16.86 25.53
CA PRO A 221 -30.33 15.80 26.53
C PRO A 221 -31.73 15.18 26.48
N GLU A 222 -31.97 14.26 25.54
CA GLU A 222 -33.04 13.27 25.66
C GLU A 222 -32.60 12.17 26.64
N ILE A 223 -32.53 12.53 27.92
CA ILE A 223 -32.64 11.55 29.00
C ILE A 223 -34.13 11.33 29.24
N THR A 224 -34.53 10.06 29.12
CA THR A 224 -35.85 9.48 29.45
C THR A 224 -36.98 9.74 28.44
N SER A 225 -37.22 8.76 27.55
CA SER A 225 -38.54 8.12 27.29
C SER A 225 -38.53 7.34 25.97
N ALA A 226 -37.58 6.41 25.77
CA ALA A 226 -37.69 5.43 24.69
C ALA A 226 -38.32 4.12 25.18
N ILE A 227 -39.45 4.21 25.89
CA ILE A 227 -40.48 3.17 25.82
C ILE A 227 -41.46 3.67 24.77
N GLY A 228 -41.02 3.64 23.51
CA GLY A 228 -41.87 3.94 22.37
C GLY A 228 -42.86 2.81 22.20
N ASN A 229 -44.14 3.11 22.42
CA ASN A 229 -45.27 2.37 21.86
C ASN A 229 -45.09 2.27 20.34
N GLY A 230 -44.46 1.18 19.90
CA GLY A 230 -44.34 0.81 18.49
C GLY A 230 -44.94 -0.58 18.31
N ASP A 231 -46.05 -0.64 17.58
CA ASP A 231 -46.70 -1.87 17.14
C ASP A 231 -45.71 -2.83 16.48
N SER A 232 -45.39 -3.96 17.14
CA SER A 232 -45.14 -5.29 16.52
C SER A 232 -44.51 -6.30 17.50
N LYS A 233 -45.33 -7.21 18.03
CA LYS A 233 -45.00 -8.60 18.42
C LYS A 233 -43.56 -8.89 18.95
N SER A 234 -43.16 -8.33 20.10
CA SER A 234 -42.32 -8.92 21.18
C SER A 234 -41.65 -7.81 22.01
N PRO A 235 -41.55 -7.93 23.35
CA PRO A 235 -40.89 -6.90 24.15
C PRO A 235 -39.36 -6.97 23.97
N LYS A 236 -38.76 -5.92 23.40
CA LYS A 236 -37.30 -5.75 23.33
C LYS A 236 -36.84 -4.89 24.50
N LEU A 237 -36.61 -5.51 25.66
CA LEU A 237 -35.84 -4.88 26.74
C LEU A 237 -34.36 -5.18 26.52
N GLU A 238 -33.51 -4.16 26.56
CA GLU A 238 -32.04 -4.28 26.47
C GLU A 238 -31.33 -3.47 27.56
N GLY A 239 -30.20 -3.95 28.05
CA GLY A 239 -29.48 -3.33 29.16
C GLY A 239 -28.40 -4.22 29.80
N TYR A 240 -27.52 -3.63 30.62
CA TYR A 240 -26.46 -4.39 31.30
C TYR A 240 -26.98 -5.21 32.48
N LEU A 241 -26.58 -6.48 32.58
CA LEU A 241 -26.74 -7.32 33.78
C LEU A 241 -25.42 -8.04 34.12
N PHE A 242 -25.31 -8.52 35.35
CA PHE A 242 -24.22 -9.40 35.76
C PHE A 242 -24.68 -10.87 35.75
N LYS A 243 -23.87 -11.75 35.15
CA LYS A 243 -24.13 -13.20 35.10
C LYS A 243 -23.12 -13.98 35.94
N ARG A 244 -23.60 -14.98 36.68
CA ARG A 244 -22.75 -15.91 37.44
C ARG A 244 -22.27 -17.07 36.55
N THR A 245 -20.98 -17.41 36.61
CA THR A 245 -20.43 -18.58 35.92
C THR A 245 -20.83 -19.88 36.62
N SER A 246 -20.99 -20.96 35.83
CA SER A 246 -21.36 -22.30 36.30
C SER A 246 -20.15 -23.23 36.51
N ASN A 247 -18.93 -22.71 36.38
CA ASN A 247 -17.69 -23.48 36.55
C ASN A 247 -17.41 -23.73 38.05
N ALA A 248 -16.51 -24.67 38.38
CA ALA A 248 -16.14 -25.02 39.75
C ALA A 248 -15.72 -23.79 40.59
N PHE A 249 -15.19 -22.76 39.93
CA PHE A 249 -14.96 -21.43 40.50
C PHE A 249 -16.01 -20.43 40.00
N LYS A 250 -16.96 -20.08 40.88
CA LYS A 250 -18.08 -19.17 40.58
C LYS A 250 -17.59 -17.70 40.54
N THR A 251 -17.73 -17.03 39.41
CA THR A 251 -17.36 -15.61 39.20
C THR A 251 -18.50 -14.84 38.53
N TRP A 252 -18.53 -13.51 38.69
CA TRP A 252 -19.59 -12.65 38.15
C TRP A 252 -19.07 -11.77 37.02
N ASN A 253 -19.82 -11.72 35.91
CA ASN A 253 -19.41 -11.06 34.69
C ASN A 253 -20.49 -10.09 34.18
N ARG A 254 -20.16 -8.80 34.02
CA ARG A 254 -21.08 -7.80 33.43
C ARG A 254 -21.17 -7.96 31.92
N ARG A 255 -22.38 -8.05 31.38
CA ARG A 255 -22.65 -8.21 29.94
C ARG A 255 -23.91 -7.42 29.55
N TRP A 256 -24.04 -7.02 28.29
CA TRP A 256 -25.23 -6.34 27.76
C TRP A 256 -26.25 -7.37 27.33
N PHE A 257 -27.38 -7.47 28.02
CA PHE A 257 -28.46 -8.43 27.74
C PHE A 257 -29.54 -7.76 26.91
N TYR A 258 -30.22 -8.54 26.08
CA TYR A 258 -31.45 -8.10 25.43
C TYR A 258 -32.38 -9.27 25.09
N LEU A 259 -33.66 -8.97 24.91
CA LEU A 259 -34.70 -9.93 24.52
C LEU A 259 -34.97 -9.81 23.02
N PHE A 260 -34.84 -10.91 22.29
CA PHE A 260 -35.06 -10.91 20.84
C PHE A 260 -35.65 -12.24 20.38
N ASP A 261 -36.80 -12.20 19.70
CA ASP A 261 -37.44 -13.35 19.05
C ASP A 261 -37.59 -14.59 19.98
N ASN A 262 -38.12 -14.37 21.19
CA ASN A 262 -38.27 -15.37 22.24
C ASN A 262 -36.94 -16.00 22.72
N LYS A 263 -35.81 -15.31 22.55
CA LYS A 263 -34.51 -15.69 23.08
C LYS A 263 -33.98 -14.65 24.06
N LEU A 264 -33.17 -15.12 25.00
CA LEU A 264 -32.41 -14.27 25.92
C LEU A 264 -30.93 -14.33 25.54
N VAL A 265 -30.36 -13.19 25.16
CA VAL A 265 -29.04 -13.05 24.55
C VAL A 265 -28.21 -12.01 25.29
N TYR A 266 -26.87 -12.13 25.26
CA TYR A 266 -25.97 -11.13 25.83
C TYR A 266 -24.67 -10.90 25.06
N ARG A 267 -24.07 -9.70 25.21
CA ARG A 267 -22.84 -9.23 24.52
C ARG A 267 -21.77 -8.70 25.49
N ARG A 268 -20.50 -8.68 25.07
CA ARG A 268 -19.35 -8.07 25.80
C ARG A 268 -19.16 -6.58 25.43
N ARG A 269 -18.49 -5.82 26.31
CA ARG A 269 -18.27 -4.35 26.15
C ARG A 269 -17.17 -3.99 25.14
N SER A 270 -16.18 -4.84 24.93
CA SER A 270 -14.98 -4.58 24.12
C SER A 270 -15.17 -4.99 22.66
N GLY A 271 -15.91 -4.21 21.87
CA GLY A 271 -15.97 -4.28 20.39
C GLY A 271 -16.42 -5.60 19.73
N GLU A 272 -16.57 -6.69 20.48
CA GLU A 272 -17.08 -7.97 20.04
C GLU A 272 -18.60 -7.90 19.97
N GLU A 273 -19.15 -7.52 18.80
CA GLU A 273 -20.58 -7.61 18.50
C GLU A 273 -21.04 -9.06 18.27
N ARG A 274 -20.79 -9.96 19.22
CA ARG A 274 -21.28 -11.35 19.14
C ARG A 274 -22.21 -11.64 20.31
N ASP A 275 -23.50 -11.77 19.97
CA ASP A 275 -24.58 -12.02 20.91
C ASP A 275 -24.57 -13.50 21.28
N THR A 276 -24.17 -13.78 22.52
CA THR A 276 -24.21 -15.12 23.08
C THR A 276 -25.65 -15.42 23.48
N VAL A 277 -26.28 -16.40 22.82
CA VAL A 277 -27.59 -16.89 23.21
C VAL A 277 -27.45 -17.62 24.55
N MET A 278 -28.06 -17.06 25.58
CA MET A 278 -28.12 -17.69 26.90
C MET A 278 -29.20 -18.76 26.91
N GLU A 279 -30.37 -18.47 26.35
CA GLU A 279 -31.45 -19.44 26.15
C GLU A 279 -32.09 -19.27 24.77
N ASP A 280 -32.15 -20.38 24.02
CA ASP A 280 -32.67 -20.46 22.65
C ASP A 280 -34.19 -20.47 22.59
N ASP A 281 -34.86 -20.78 23.70
CA ASP A 281 -36.30 -20.85 23.78
C ASP A 281 -36.82 -20.39 25.15
N LEU A 282 -37.33 -19.17 25.23
CA LEU A 282 -37.94 -18.64 26.44
C LEU A 282 -39.23 -19.37 26.82
N ARG A 283 -39.90 -20.12 25.93
CA ARG A 283 -41.17 -20.81 26.24
C ARG A 283 -41.04 -21.84 27.35
N ILE A 284 -39.86 -22.44 27.46
CA ILE A 284 -39.54 -23.50 28.42
C ILE A 284 -38.83 -22.94 29.66
N CYS A 285 -38.65 -21.62 29.73
CA CYS A 285 -37.96 -20.96 30.82
C CYS A 285 -38.94 -20.48 31.90
N THR A 286 -38.49 -20.47 33.16
CA THR A 286 -39.21 -19.81 34.26
C THR A 286 -38.27 -18.87 34.99
N VAL A 287 -38.78 -17.73 35.44
CA VAL A 287 -38.00 -16.70 36.13
C VAL A 287 -38.43 -16.67 37.59
N LYS A 288 -37.47 -16.81 38.50
CA LYS A 288 -37.71 -16.83 39.95
C LYS A 288 -36.76 -15.85 40.65
N PRO A 289 -37.23 -15.16 41.71
CA PRO A 289 -36.34 -14.43 42.61
C PRO A 289 -35.29 -15.38 43.21
N PHE A 290 -34.03 -14.98 43.24
CA PHE A 290 -32.95 -15.80 43.79
C PHE A 290 -32.56 -15.29 45.18
N ASN A 291 -33.07 -15.96 46.21
CA ASN A 291 -32.89 -15.54 47.62
C ASN A 291 -31.76 -16.28 48.37
N GLU A 292 -31.11 -17.27 47.74
CA GLU A 292 -30.10 -18.14 48.37
C GLU A 292 -28.64 -17.68 48.16
N GLY A 293 -28.38 -16.37 48.12
CA GLY A 293 -27.02 -15.83 47.94
C GLY A 293 -26.81 -14.45 48.55
N GLU A 294 -25.53 -14.06 48.73
CA GLU A 294 -25.13 -12.81 49.42
C GLU A 294 -25.38 -11.51 48.64
N ARG A 295 -25.78 -11.55 47.36
CA ARG A 295 -25.90 -10.36 46.50
C ARG A 295 -27.36 -9.93 46.28
N ARG A 296 -27.62 -8.62 46.42
CA ARG A 296 -28.93 -7.98 46.17
C ARG A 296 -29.31 -7.99 44.69
N PHE A 297 -30.61 -7.93 44.40
CA PHE A 297 -31.19 -7.82 43.04
C PHE A 297 -30.85 -8.98 42.10
N CYS A 298 -30.72 -10.18 42.67
CA CYS A 298 -30.44 -11.40 41.91
C CYS A 298 -31.73 -12.16 41.58
N PHE A 299 -31.82 -12.65 40.35
CA PHE A 299 -32.91 -13.52 39.90
C PHE A 299 -32.34 -14.68 39.08
N GLU A 300 -33.09 -15.77 39.04
CA GLU A 300 -32.72 -17.00 38.38
C GLU A 300 -33.67 -17.27 37.20
N VAL A 301 -33.08 -17.58 36.05
CA VAL A 301 -33.78 -18.06 34.85
C VAL A 301 -33.48 -19.54 34.73
N VAL A 302 -34.51 -20.36 34.92
CA VAL A 302 -34.42 -21.82 34.93
C VAL A 302 -35.00 -22.36 33.63
N SER A 303 -34.20 -23.13 32.90
CA SER A 303 -34.62 -23.95 31.76
C SER A 303 -34.52 -25.45 32.11
N PRO A 304 -35.10 -26.37 31.32
CA PRO A 304 -35.12 -27.80 31.65
C PRO A 304 -33.74 -28.45 31.77
N SER A 305 -32.71 -27.85 31.15
CA SER A 305 -31.34 -28.36 31.13
C SER A 305 -30.33 -27.48 31.84
N LYS A 306 -30.66 -26.22 32.13
CA LYS A 306 -29.72 -25.22 32.67
C LYS A 306 -30.41 -24.29 33.65
N SER A 307 -29.63 -23.78 34.61
CA SER A 307 -30.08 -22.67 35.44
C SER A 307 -29.06 -21.53 35.40
N HIS A 308 -29.56 -20.31 35.21
CA HIS A 308 -28.77 -19.11 35.01
C HIS A 308 -29.14 -18.05 36.05
N ILE A 309 -28.14 -17.57 36.79
CA ILE A 309 -28.34 -16.54 37.82
C ILE A 309 -27.78 -15.22 37.32
N LEU A 310 -28.65 -14.22 37.34
CA LEU A 310 -28.41 -12.86 36.87
C LEU A 310 -28.63 -11.85 37.99
N GLN A 311 -27.98 -10.69 37.89
CA GLN A 311 -28.08 -9.60 38.84
C GLN A 311 -28.25 -8.26 38.11
N ALA A 312 -29.25 -7.48 38.52
CA ALA A 312 -29.50 -6.12 38.05
C ALA A 312 -28.73 -5.08 38.91
N ASP A 313 -28.57 -3.87 38.38
CA ASP A 313 -27.88 -2.75 39.01
C ASP A 313 -28.75 -1.94 39.99
N SER A 314 -30.06 -1.87 39.75
CA SER A 314 -31.04 -1.22 40.64
C SER A 314 -32.27 -2.09 40.91
N GLU A 315 -33.03 -1.73 41.94
CA GLU A 315 -34.33 -2.35 42.26
C GLU A 315 -35.36 -2.13 41.14
N GLU A 316 -35.36 -0.95 40.53
CA GLU A 316 -36.22 -0.62 39.38
C GLU A 316 -35.91 -1.50 38.17
N MET A 317 -34.63 -1.62 37.80
CA MET A 317 -34.21 -2.49 36.69
C MET A 317 -34.46 -3.96 37.01
N TYR A 318 -34.31 -4.39 38.26
CA TYR A 318 -34.64 -5.74 38.70
C TYR A 318 -36.10 -6.10 38.43
N HIS A 319 -37.04 -5.23 38.83
CA HIS A 319 -38.46 -5.44 38.58
C HIS A 319 -38.79 -5.40 37.08
N LEU A 320 -38.22 -4.46 36.33
CA LEU A 320 -38.41 -4.35 34.88
C LEU A 320 -37.92 -5.60 34.13
N TRP A 321 -36.74 -6.13 34.49
CA TRP A 321 -36.19 -7.33 33.86
C TRP A 321 -37.02 -8.59 34.16
N ILE A 322 -37.50 -8.76 35.39
CA ILE A 322 -38.37 -9.90 35.74
C ILE A 322 -39.70 -9.80 34.99
N GLU A 323 -40.34 -8.63 34.99
CA GLU A 323 -41.61 -8.42 34.32
C GLU A 323 -41.50 -8.62 32.80
N ALA A 324 -40.44 -8.09 32.17
CA ALA A 324 -40.19 -8.25 30.75
C ALA A 324 -39.93 -9.72 30.38
N LEU A 325 -39.17 -10.46 31.19
CA LEU A 325 -38.94 -11.89 30.98
C LEU A 325 -40.23 -12.71 31.15
N GLN A 326 -41.03 -12.46 32.20
CA GLN A 326 -42.31 -13.14 32.42
C GLN A 326 -43.30 -12.87 31.29
N LYS A 327 -43.41 -11.62 30.84
CA LYS A 327 -44.24 -11.25 29.67
C LYS A 327 -43.72 -11.89 28.38
N GLY A 328 -42.40 -11.94 28.19
CA GLY A 328 -41.76 -12.61 27.04
C GLY A 328 -42.05 -14.10 27.00
N ILE A 329 -41.95 -14.79 28.14
CA ILE A 329 -42.29 -16.22 28.27
C ILE A 329 -43.78 -16.45 28.00
N GLY A 330 -44.67 -15.65 28.58
CA GLY A 330 -46.13 -15.76 28.39
C GLY A 330 -46.57 -15.54 26.94
N ALA A 331 -46.01 -14.53 26.26
CA ALA A 331 -46.27 -14.25 24.86
C ALA A 331 -45.78 -15.38 23.93
N ALA A 332 -44.68 -16.05 24.30
CA ALA A 332 -44.15 -17.17 23.55
C ALA A 332 -45.00 -18.44 23.69
N ILE A 333 -45.67 -18.64 24.84
CA ILE A 333 -46.59 -19.77 25.10
C ILE A 333 -47.93 -19.59 24.35
N GLN A 334 -48.51 -18.39 24.35
CA GLN A 334 -49.80 -18.11 23.69
C GLN A 334 -49.77 -18.32 22.17
N ARG A 335 -48.60 -18.13 21.53
CA ARG A 335 -48.40 -18.32 20.08
C ARG A 335 -48.58 -19.77 19.62
N VAL A 336 -48.52 -20.74 20.53
CA VAL A 336 -48.75 -22.18 20.27
C VAL A 336 -50.24 -22.54 20.37
N GLN A 337 -50.99 -21.91 21.29
CA GLN A 337 -52.44 -22.14 21.44
C GLN A 337 -53.25 -21.65 20.23
N SER A 338 -52.72 -20.69 19.46
CA SER A 338 -53.32 -20.22 18.21
C SER A 338 -53.05 -21.12 16.99
N MET A 339 -52.25 -22.19 17.13
CA MET A 339 -51.91 -23.12 16.04
C MET A 339 -52.59 -24.49 16.14
N GLU A 340 -53.35 -24.76 17.21
CA GLU A 340 -54.14 -26.00 17.36
C GLU A 340 -55.64 -25.71 17.47
N SER A 341 -56.33 -25.74 16.33
CA SER A 341 -57.74 -26.16 16.26
C SER A 341 -58.04 -26.82 14.90
N PRO A 342 -58.83 -27.92 14.86
CA PRO A 342 -58.89 -28.82 13.71
C PRO A 342 -60.09 -28.53 12.78
N GLY A 343 -59.89 -28.65 11.46
CA GLY A 343 -60.98 -28.45 10.50
C GLY A 343 -60.63 -28.63 9.03
N ASP A 344 -60.36 -29.88 8.65
CA ASP A 344 -60.90 -30.54 7.45
C ASP A 344 -60.46 -30.16 6.01
N LYS A 345 -60.08 -31.25 5.30
CA LYS A 345 -60.21 -31.55 3.86
C LYS A 345 -59.05 -31.24 2.88
N ARG A 346 -58.28 -32.32 2.65
CA ARG A 346 -58.28 -33.11 1.39
C ARG A 346 -57.50 -32.54 0.21
N ALA A 347 -56.32 -33.12 -0.06
CA ALA A 347 -56.11 -34.01 -1.21
C ALA A 347 -54.63 -34.45 -1.27
N GLU A 348 -54.44 -35.76 -1.11
CA GLU A 348 -53.24 -36.49 -1.47
C GLU A 348 -52.96 -36.35 -2.98
N LEU A 349 -51.68 -36.39 -3.37
CA LEU A 349 -51.16 -37.26 -4.43
C LEU A 349 -49.61 -37.26 -4.40
N THR A 350 -49.13 -38.18 -3.55
CA THR A 350 -47.98 -39.07 -3.65
C THR A 350 -46.99 -38.94 -4.83
N GLY A 351 -45.68 -38.99 -4.49
CA GLY A 351 -44.62 -39.29 -5.46
C GLY A 351 -43.18 -39.28 -4.93
N HIS A 352 -42.85 -40.19 -4.00
CA HIS A 352 -41.54 -40.88 -3.75
C HIS A 352 -40.20 -40.14 -3.99
N MET A 353 -39.45 -39.84 -2.91
CA MET A 353 -38.29 -40.58 -2.36
C MET A 353 -36.92 -40.37 -3.06
N ASN A 354 -36.00 -39.59 -2.45
CA ASN A 354 -34.93 -40.11 -1.59
C ASN A 354 -33.91 -39.03 -1.13
N SER A 355 -33.47 -39.20 0.12
CA SER A 355 -32.20 -38.77 0.76
C SER A 355 -31.93 -37.29 1.04
N ALA A 356 -32.38 -36.90 2.24
CA ALA A 356 -31.91 -35.74 2.99
C ALA A 356 -30.48 -35.95 3.55
N ALA A 357 -29.68 -34.91 3.40
CA ALA A 357 -28.40 -34.73 4.06
C ALA A 357 -28.60 -34.40 5.55
N GLY A 358 -27.79 -35.03 6.41
CA GLY A 358 -27.56 -34.56 7.76
C GLY A 358 -26.81 -33.23 7.73
N VAL A 359 -27.35 -32.23 8.43
CA VAL A 359 -26.72 -30.91 8.59
C VAL A 359 -26.58 -30.63 10.08
N SER A 360 -25.33 -30.72 10.55
CA SER A 360 -24.90 -30.25 11.86
C SER A 360 -24.27 -28.86 11.70
N GLY A 361 -24.94 -27.87 12.31
CA GLY A 361 -24.41 -26.80 13.15
C GLY A 361 -23.22 -25.94 12.70
N LEU A 362 -23.47 -24.62 12.55
CA LEU A 362 -22.44 -23.56 12.61
C LEU A 362 -23.09 -22.30 13.23
N ASN A 363 -22.69 -21.85 14.43
CA ASN A 363 -21.58 -20.91 14.73
C ASN A 363 -21.68 -19.57 13.97
N ASN A 364 -22.28 -18.56 14.63
CA ASN A 364 -22.57 -17.23 14.05
C ASN A 364 -21.58 -16.16 14.53
N ASN A 365 -20.30 -16.46 14.38
CA ASN A 365 -19.17 -15.55 14.60
C ASN A 365 -18.84 -14.66 13.39
N ASN A 366 -19.66 -14.71 12.32
CA ASN A 366 -19.19 -14.45 10.95
C ASN A 366 -19.50 -13.07 10.34
N ASN A 367 -20.41 -12.25 10.86
CA ASN A 367 -20.98 -11.16 10.04
C ASN A 367 -20.13 -9.88 9.90
N THR A 368 -19.30 -9.47 10.87
CA THR A 368 -18.32 -8.37 10.67
C THR A 368 -17.11 -8.82 9.84
N SER A 369 -16.70 -10.08 9.98
CA SER A 369 -15.75 -10.70 9.03
C SER A 369 -16.34 -10.76 7.62
N LYS A 370 -17.68 -10.87 7.49
CA LYS A 370 -18.36 -11.03 6.20
C LYS A 370 -18.25 -9.79 5.32
N ALA A 371 -18.36 -8.58 5.87
CA ALA A 371 -18.23 -7.34 5.09
C ALA A 371 -16.79 -7.11 4.58
N GLN A 372 -15.79 -7.40 5.41
CA GLN A 372 -14.38 -7.36 5.01
C GLN A 372 -14.01 -8.49 4.05
N LYS A 373 -14.57 -9.70 4.26
CA LYS A 373 -14.49 -10.85 3.32
C LYS A 373 -15.14 -10.55 1.97
N LEU A 374 -16.26 -9.82 1.95
CA LEU A 374 -16.94 -9.42 0.71
C LEU A 374 -16.07 -8.45 -0.11
N ARG A 375 -15.49 -7.41 0.51
CA ARG A 375 -14.59 -6.47 -0.20
C ARG A 375 -13.33 -7.16 -0.74
N MET A 376 -12.71 -8.05 0.04
CA MET A 376 -11.57 -8.85 -0.40
C MET A 376 -11.94 -9.79 -1.55
N MET A 377 -13.08 -10.47 -1.45
CA MET A 377 -13.58 -11.36 -2.49
C MET A 377 -13.85 -10.59 -3.78
N GLU A 378 -14.49 -9.42 -3.71
CA GLU A 378 -14.68 -8.52 -4.85
C GLU A 378 -13.35 -8.13 -5.49
N HIS A 379 -12.33 -7.84 -4.67
CA HIS A 379 -10.99 -7.50 -5.17
C HIS A 379 -10.31 -8.67 -5.90
N ILE A 380 -10.36 -9.89 -5.35
CA ILE A 380 -9.77 -11.09 -5.99
C ILE A 380 -10.52 -11.45 -7.28
N LEU A 381 -11.83 -11.19 -7.36
CA LEU A 381 -12.63 -11.43 -8.56
C LEU A 381 -12.38 -10.41 -9.68
N LYS A 382 -11.91 -9.19 -9.36
CA LYS A 382 -11.52 -8.15 -10.35
C LYS A 382 -10.23 -8.50 -11.12
N ILE A 383 -9.43 -9.44 -10.63
CA ILE A 383 -8.19 -9.87 -11.29
C ILE A 383 -8.49 -10.53 -12.65
N PRO A 384 -7.69 -10.29 -13.70
CA PRO A 384 -7.94 -10.84 -15.03
C PRO A 384 -8.12 -12.38 -15.04
N GLY A 385 -9.27 -12.83 -15.51
CA GLY A 385 -9.63 -14.25 -15.63
C GLY A 385 -10.27 -14.87 -14.39
N ASN A 386 -10.31 -14.16 -13.25
CA ASN A 386 -10.91 -14.67 -12.01
C ASN A 386 -12.44 -14.61 -12.00
N ASN A 387 -13.07 -14.00 -13.00
CA ASN A 387 -14.53 -14.03 -13.20
C ASN A 387 -15.08 -15.43 -13.56
N SER A 388 -14.22 -16.35 -13.99
CA SER A 388 -14.57 -17.70 -14.40
C SER A 388 -13.59 -18.72 -13.81
N CYS A 389 -14.04 -19.96 -13.63
CA CYS A 389 -13.22 -21.06 -13.12
C CYS A 389 -12.00 -21.31 -14.02
N ALA A 390 -10.83 -21.52 -13.43
CA ALA A 390 -9.58 -21.73 -14.17
C ALA A 390 -9.67 -22.89 -15.17
N ASP A 391 -10.33 -23.99 -14.79
CA ASP A 391 -10.40 -25.21 -15.62
C ASP A 391 -11.63 -25.27 -16.53
N CYS A 392 -12.84 -25.28 -15.97
CA CYS A 392 -14.07 -25.49 -16.75
C CYS A 392 -14.73 -24.20 -17.26
N LYS A 393 -14.15 -23.03 -16.94
CA LYS A 393 -14.67 -21.69 -17.28
C LYS A 393 -16.08 -21.35 -16.76
N CYS A 394 -16.64 -22.15 -15.86
CA CYS A 394 -17.89 -21.85 -15.16
C CYS A 394 -17.81 -20.48 -14.44
N PRO A 395 -18.82 -19.61 -14.56
CA PRO A 395 -18.79 -18.27 -13.97
C PRO A 395 -18.84 -18.30 -12.44
N ASN A 396 -18.40 -17.20 -11.80
CA ASN A 396 -18.48 -16.97 -10.36
C ASN A 396 -17.83 -18.06 -9.48
N PRO A 397 -16.53 -18.32 -9.63
CA PRO A 397 -15.82 -19.29 -8.79
C PRO A 397 -15.80 -18.84 -7.32
N LYS A 398 -16.04 -19.78 -6.38
CA LYS A 398 -16.09 -19.52 -4.93
C LYS A 398 -14.99 -20.23 -4.14
N TRP A 399 -14.12 -20.95 -4.82
CA TRP A 399 -12.97 -21.64 -4.22
C TRP A 399 -11.70 -21.17 -4.90
N ALA A 400 -10.57 -21.40 -4.24
CA ALA A 400 -9.27 -21.02 -4.74
C ALA A 400 -8.21 -22.06 -4.38
N SER A 401 -7.20 -22.20 -5.22
CA SER A 401 -5.98 -22.93 -4.88
C SER A 401 -4.87 -21.94 -4.54
N ILE A 402 -4.61 -21.74 -3.25
CA ILE A 402 -3.73 -20.65 -2.76
C ILE A 402 -2.26 -20.79 -3.18
N ASN A 403 -1.78 -22.02 -3.40
CA ASN A 403 -0.41 -22.27 -3.85
C ASN A 403 -0.25 -22.09 -5.38
N LEU A 404 -1.34 -22.24 -6.14
CA LEU A 404 -1.34 -22.09 -7.60
C LEU A 404 -1.75 -20.68 -8.03
N GLY A 405 -2.46 -19.93 -7.20
CA GLY A 405 -2.93 -18.58 -7.52
C GLY A 405 -4.20 -18.54 -8.38
N ILE A 406 -5.05 -19.57 -8.32
CA ILE A 406 -6.23 -19.74 -9.20
C ILE A 406 -7.56 -19.81 -8.44
N LEU A 407 -8.64 -19.42 -9.10
CA LEU A 407 -10.03 -19.58 -8.66
C LEU A 407 -10.75 -20.73 -9.39
N LEU A 408 -11.56 -21.46 -8.63
CA LEU A 408 -12.19 -22.72 -9.00
C LEU A 408 -13.69 -22.72 -8.66
N CYS A 409 -14.50 -23.40 -9.47
CA CYS A 409 -15.89 -23.74 -9.12
C CYS A 409 -15.95 -24.91 -8.13
N ILE A 410 -17.14 -25.23 -7.61
CA ILE A 410 -17.30 -26.28 -6.59
C ILE A 410 -16.78 -27.63 -7.09
N GLU A 411 -17.09 -27.97 -8.34
CA GLU A 411 -16.77 -29.27 -8.91
C GLU A 411 -15.28 -29.42 -9.21
N CYS A 412 -14.65 -28.38 -9.80
CA CYS A 412 -13.20 -28.38 -10.02
C CYS A 412 -12.43 -28.34 -8.70
N SER A 413 -12.94 -27.62 -7.69
CA SER A 413 -12.33 -27.60 -6.35
C SER A 413 -12.33 -28.99 -5.69
N GLY A 414 -13.37 -29.81 -5.93
CA GLY A 414 -13.43 -31.20 -5.45
C GLY A 414 -12.33 -32.07 -6.05
N VAL A 415 -12.10 -31.95 -7.37
CA VAL A 415 -11.00 -32.65 -8.04
C VAL A 415 -9.65 -32.18 -7.51
N HIS A 416 -9.43 -30.87 -7.37
CA HIS A 416 -8.19 -30.32 -6.82
C HIS A 416 -7.89 -30.83 -5.40
N ARG A 417 -8.91 -31.02 -4.55
CA ARG A 417 -8.75 -31.64 -3.23
C ARG A 417 -8.29 -33.09 -3.32
N SER A 418 -8.77 -33.84 -4.30
CA SER A 418 -8.39 -35.26 -4.50
C SER A 418 -6.94 -35.46 -4.96
N LEU A 419 -6.31 -34.45 -5.57
CA LEU A 419 -4.89 -34.50 -5.94
C LEU A 419 -3.97 -34.50 -4.71
N GLY A 420 -4.43 -33.91 -3.60
CA GLY A 420 -3.64 -33.76 -2.37
C GLY A 420 -2.92 -32.42 -2.27
N VAL A 421 -2.58 -32.04 -1.03
CA VAL A 421 -2.07 -30.71 -0.65
C VAL A 421 -0.71 -30.34 -1.24
N HIS A 422 0.00 -31.33 -1.79
CA HIS A 422 1.28 -31.16 -2.47
C HIS A 422 1.13 -30.68 -3.92
N TYR A 423 -0.05 -30.87 -4.52
CA TYR A 423 -0.40 -30.30 -5.82
C TYR A 423 -1.28 -29.06 -5.69
N SER A 424 -2.35 -29.13 -4.88
CA SER A 424 -3.30 -28.02 -4.75
C SER A 424 -3.79 -27.84 -3.32
N LYS A 425 -3.66 -26.62 -2.80
CA LYS A 425 -4.12 -26.19 -1.48
C LYS A 425 -5.42 -25.42 -1.63
N VAL A 426 -6.55 -26.15 -1.58
CA VAL A 426 -7.87 -25.57 -1.79
C VAL A 426 -8.38 -24.85 -0.54
N ARG A 427 -8.84 -23.61 -0.72
CA ARG A 427 -9.53 -22.77 0.27
C ARG A 427 -10.84 -22.23 -0.30
N SER A 428 -11.81 -21.99 0.56
CA SER A 428 -13.04 -21.28 0.25
C SER A 428 -12.79 -19.78 0.22
N LEU A 429 -13.29 -19.10 -0.81
CA LEU A 429 -13.21 -17.66 -0.90
C LEU A 429 -14.15 -16.97 0.12
N THR A 430 -15.21 -17.65 0.54
CA THR A 430 -16.25 -17.11 1.42
C THR A 430 -16.20 -17.61 2.86
N LEU A 431 -15.68 -18.82 3.08
CA LEU A 431 -15.73 -19.49 4.38
C LEU A 431 -14.41 -19.40 5.15
N ASP A 432 -13.28 -19.33 4.46
CA ASP A 432 -11.97 -19.27 5.10
C ASP A 432 -11.52 -17.82 5.36
N ASP A 433 -10.69 -17.64 6.39
CA ASP A 433 -9.95 -16.40 6.60
C ASP A 433 -8.69 -16.43 5.74
N TRP A 434 -8.38 -15.30 5.11
CA TRP A 434 -7.27 -15.17 4.17
C TRP A 434 -6.23 -14.21 4.72
N GLU A 435 -4.97 -14.61 4.63
CA GLU A 435 -3.89 -13.81 5.18
C GLU A 435 -3.33 -12.84 4.13
N PRO A 436 -2.84 -11.67 4.55
CA PRO A 436 -2.44 -10.60 3.62
C PRO A 436 -1.42 -11.06 2.56
N GLU A 437 -0.48 -11.92 2.94
CA GLU A 437 0.56 -12.43 2.03
C GLU A 437 -0.04 -13.37 0.98
N VAL A 438 -1.06 -14.15 1.34
CA VAL A 438 -1.76 -15.05 0.41
C VAL A 438 -2.60 -14.23 -0.57
N ILE A 439 -3.23 -13.14 -0.12
CA ILE A 439 -3.98 -12.23 -0.99
C ILE A 439 -3.04 -11.59 -2.03
N LYS A 440 -1.84 -11.15 -1.63
CA LYS A 440 -0.82 -10.63 -2.56
C LYS A 440 -0.41 -11.68 -3.60
N VAL A 441 -0.20 -12.94 -3.19
CA VAL A 441 0.08 -14.05 -4.12
C VAL A 441 -1.06 -14.24 -5.14
N MET A 442 -2.31 -14.18 -4.69
CA MET A 442 -3.47 -14.30 -5.58
C MET A 442 -3.58 -13.13 -6.56
N ALA A 443 -3.21 -11.91 -6.13
CA ALA A 443 -3.21 -10.70 -6.94
C ALA A 443 -2.24 -10.76 -8.13
N GLU A 444 -1.06 -11.34 -7.95
CA GLU A 444 0.01 -11.40 -8.97
C GLU A 444 -0.17 -12.52 -10.02
N LEU A 445 -0.80 -13.64 -9.66
CA LEU A 445 -0.96 -14.79 -10.55
C LEU A 445 -2.30 -14.72 -11.28
N GLY A 446 -3.40 -15.02 -10.62
CA GLY A 446 -4.72 -15.08 -11.24
C GLY A 446 -4.86 -16.16 -12.35
N ASN A 447 -6.10 -16.41 -12.74
CA ASN A 447 -6.45 -17.48 -13.68
C ASN A 447 -5.85 -17.27 -15.06
N ASN A 448 -5.76 -16.03 -15.56
CA ASN A 448 -5.21 -15.78 -16.89
C ASN A 448 -3.72 -16.13 -16.98
N VAL A 449 -2.91 -15.70 -16.00
CA VAL A 449 -1.46 -15.99 -16.02
C VAL A 449 -1.23 -17.48 -15.87
N VAL A 450 -1.92 -18.13 -14.93
CA VAL A 450 -1.72 -19.56 -14.68
C VAL A 450 -2.19 -20.40 -15.87
N ASN A 451 -3.32 -20.07 -16.49
CA ASN A 451 -3.76 -20.76 -17.71
C ASN A 451 -2.80 -20.50 -18.88
N ARG A 452 -2.24 -19.30 -19.03
CA ARG A 452 -1.21 -19.04 -20.04
C ARG A 452 0.02 -19.94 -19.87
N ILE A 453 0.35 -20.33 -18.64
CA ILE A 453 1.49 -21.20 -18.32
C ILE A 453 1.11 -22.69 -18.53
N TYR A 454 -0.01 -23.11 -17.95
CA TYR A 454 -0.43 -24.52 -17.87
C TYR A 454 -1.31 -24.99 -19.03
N GLU A 455 -1.77 -24.10 -19.90
CA GLU A 455 -2.56 -24.39 -21.11
C GLU A 455 -1.84 -23.86 -22.38
N ALA A 456 -0.53 -23.65 -22.33
CA ALA A 456 0.25 -23.05 -23.42
C ALA A 456 0.23 -23.86 -24.73
N LYS A 457 0.20 -25.20 -24.62
CA LYS A 457 0.20 -26.15 -25.75
C LYS A 457 -0.94 -27.16 -25.62
N VAL A 458 -2.18 -26.70 -25.70
CA VAL A 458 -3.35 -27.60 -25.73
C VAL A 458 -3.59 -28.06 -27.18
N PRO A 459 -3.48 -29.35 -27.52
CA PRO A 459 -3.78 -29.84 -28.87
C PRO A 459 -5.27 -29.68 -29.21
N ASP A 460 -5.58 -29.37 -30.47
CA ASP A 460 -6.95 -29.05 -30.95
C ASP A 460 -7.97 -30.21 -30.84
N GLY A 461 -7.54 -31.42 -30.47
CA GLY A 461 -8.39 -32.60 -30.29
C GLY A 461 -8.69 -33.00 -28.84
N VAL A 462 -8.17 -32.30 -27.84
CA VAL A 462 -8.35 -32.69 -26.42
C VAL A 462 -9.71 -32.25 -25.90
N LYS A 463 -10.45 -33.18 -25.28
CA LYS A 463 -11.71 -32.87 -24.59
C LYS A 463 -11.44 -31.99 -23.37
N ARG A 464 -11.75 -30.70 -23.49
CA ARG A 464 -11.63 -29.73 -22.39
C ARG A 464 -12.73 -29.95 -21.36
N ALA A 465 -12.43 -29.63 -20.10
CA ALA A 465 -13.48 -29.49 -19.09
C ALA A 465 -14.40 -28.33 -19.47
N SER A 466 -15.72 -28.57 -19.47
CA SER A 466 -16.75 -27.55 -19.68
C SER A 466 -17.72 -27.53 -18.50
N GLU A 467 -18.61 -26.53 -18.44
CA GLU A 467 -19.56 -26.37 -17.34
C GLU A 467 -20.45 -27.61 -17.14
N HIS A 468 -20.86 -28.27 -18.22
CA HIS A 468 -21.74 -29.45 -18.19
C HIS A 468 -21.03 -30.78 -18.52
N CYS A 469 -19.71 -30.85 -18.34
CA CYS A 469 -18.96 -32.09 -18.61
C CYS A 469 -19.12 -33.14 -17.50
N THR A 470 -18.91 -34.41 -17.83
CA THR A 470 -18.92 -35.50 -16.84
C THR A 470 -17.71 -35.38 -15.89
N GLY A 471 -17.87 -35.85 -14.66
CA GLY A 471 -16.81 -35.78 -13.65
C GLY A 471 -15.49 -36.43 -14.08
N THR A 472 -15.55 -37.49 -14.92
CA THR A 472 -14.39 -38.18 -15.48
C THR A 472 -13.57 -37.29 -16.42
N ILE A 473 -14.21 -36.57 -17.34
CA ILE A 473 -13.54 -35.66 -18.28
C ILE A 473 -12.87 -34.52 -17.51
N ARG A 474 -13.55 -34.02 -16.48
CA ARG A 474 -13.03 -32.96 -15.61
C ARG A 474 -11.80 -33.42 -14.83
N GLU A 475 -11.85 -34.61 -14.22
CA GLU A 475 -10.72 -35.17 -13.49
C GLU A 475 -9.51 -35.39 -14.40
N GLU A 476 -9.73 -35.98 -15.58
CA GLU A 476 -8.68 -36.22 -16.56
C GLU A 476 -8.03 -34.90 -17.03
N TRP A 477 -8.84 -33.87 -17.32
CA TRP A 477 -8.33 -32.55 -17.70
C TRP A 477 -7.45 -31.93 -16.60
N ILE A 478 -7.94 -31.88 -15.37
CA ILE A 478 -7.23 -31.26 -14.23
C ILE A 478 -5.95 -32.02 -13.90
N ARG A 479 -5.99 -33.36 -13.91
CA ARG A 479 -4.81 -34.22 -13.69
C ARG A 479 -3.78 -33.99 -14.80
N THR A 480 -4.20 -33.98 -16.05
CA THR A 480 -3.33 -33.75 -17.20
C THR A 480 -2.67 -32.36 -17.14
N LYS A 481 -3.43 -31.35 -16.71
CA LYS A 481 -2.98 -29.96 -16.60
C LYS A 481 -1.98 -29.75 -15.47
N TYR A 482 -2.27 -30.15 -14.24
CA TYR A 482 -1.46 -29.78 -13.06
C TYR A 482 -0.52 -30.87 -12.55
N VAL A 483 -0.89 -32.15 -12.70
CA VAL A 483 -0.08 -33.28 -12.24
C VAL A 483 0.89 -33.69 -13.33
N GLU A 484 0.37 -33.96 -14.53
CA GLU A 484 1.17 -34.44 -15.66
C GLU A 484 1.82 -33.29 -16.43
N LYS A 485 1.29 -32.06 -16.29
CA LYS A 485 1.84 -30.82 -16.89
C LYS A 485 2.00 -30.91 -18.41
N LYS A 486 1.16 -31.70 -19.09
CA LYS A 486 1.33 -32.04 -20.51
C LYS A 486 1.23 -30.85 -21.47
N PHE A 487 0.56 -29.78 -21.06
CA PHE A 487 0.34 -28.60 -21.91
C PHE A 487 1.29 -27.44 -21.60
N VAL A 488 2.25 -27.62 -20.68
CA VAL A 488 3.26 -26.60 -20.37
C VAL A 488 4.28 -26.54 -21.51
N LYS A 489 4.57 -25.34 -22.00
CA LYS A 489 5.58 -25.13 -23.05
C LYS A 489 6.99 -25.26 -22.48
N ASN A 490 7.84 -26.09 -23.08
CA ASN A 490 9.23 -26.23 -22.65
C ASN A 490 10.03 -24.98 -23.04
N ILE A 491 11.06 -24.66 -22.24
CA ILE A 491 11.99 -23.55 -22.52
C ILE A 491 12.62 -23.68 -23.92
N SER A 492 12.88 -24.90 -24.38
CA SER A 492 13.42 -25.21 -25.72
C SER A 492 12.47 -24.82 -26.86
N ASP A 493 11.15 -24.88 -26.67
CA ASP A 493 10.16 -24.58 -27.70
C ASP A 493 10.03 -23.07 -27.97
N PHE A 494 10.49 -22.22 -27.05
CA PHE A 494 10.61 -20.78 -27.28
C PHE A 494 11.77 -20.44 -28.23
N LYS A 495 12.73 -21.36 -28.40
CA LYS A 495 13.87 -21.22 -29.31
C LYS A 495 13.43 -21.39 -30.77
N ASP A 496 12.55 -22.36 -31.04
CA ASP A 496 12.09 -22.71 -32.39
C ASP A 496 11.11 -21.67 -32.98
N GLU A 497 10.28 -21.03 -32.15
CA GLU A 497 9.42 -19.92 -32.59
C GLU A 497 10.20 -18.64 -32.91
N LEU A 498 11.30 -18.38 -32.21
CA LEU A 498 12.16 -17.22 -32.48
C LEU A 498 13.03 -17.42 -33.72
N SER A 499 13.34 -18.68 -34.09
CA SER A 499 14.07 -19.01 -35.32
C SER A 499 13.18 -19.12 -36.56
N ASN A 500 11.87 -19.36 -36.41
CA ASN A 500 10.95 -19.61 -37.53
C ASN A 500 10.12 -18.39 -37.97
N GLN A 501 10.30 -17.20 -37.36
CA GLN A 501 9.65 -15.98 -37.84
C GLN A 501 10.46 -15.34 -38.99
N THR A 502 10.03 -15.58 -40.22
CA THR A 502 10.46 -14.81 -41.40
C THR A 502 9.98 -13.37 -41.32
N THR A 503 10.85 -12.44 -41.74
CA THR A 503 10.78 -10.97 -41.65
C THR A 503 9.62 -10.26 -42.38
N ALA A 504 8.55 -10.96 -42.77
CA ALA A 504 7.49 -10.42 -43.63
C ALA A 504 6.10 -10.27 -42.97
N GLU A 505 5.89 -10.74 -41.73
CA GLU A 505 4.57 -10.70 -41.07
C GLU A 505 4.45 -9.67 -39.92
N ILE A 506 5.41 -8.75 -39.78
CA ILE A 506 5.47 -7.80 -38.65
C ILE A 506 4.50 -6.60 -38.81
N ASP A 507 3.98 -6.32 -40.00
CA ASP A 507 3.28 -5.04 -40.27
C ASP A 507 1.73 -5.09 -40.27
N LYS A 508 1.07 -6.20 -39.89
CA LYS A 508 -0.42 -6.29 -39.95
C LYS A 508 -1.16 -6.84 -38.73
N ALA A 509 -0.49 -7.11 -37.61
CA ALA A 509 -1.16 -7.49 -36.37
C ALA A 509 -1.08 -6.36 -35.32
N SER A 510 -2.02 -5.42 -35.38
CA SER A 510 -2.31 -4.53 -34.26
C SER A 510 -2.96 -5.34 -33.12
N THR A 511 -2.42 -5.17 -31.90
CA THR A 511 -2.90 -5.66 -30.59
C THR A 511 -2.78 -7.17 -30.29
N LEU A 512 -1.56 -7.68 -30.17
CA LEU A 512 -1.26 -8.96 -29.50
C LEU A 512 -0.01 -8.79 -28.60
N GLU A 513 -0.24 -8.48 -27.32
CA GLU A 513 0.82 -8.29 -26.31
C GLU A 513 1.52 -9.60 -25.91
N VAL A 514 2.52 -9.99 -26.69
CA VAL A 514 3.64 -10.77 -26.16
C VAL A 514 4.58 -9.79 -25.43
N ARG A 515 4.24 -9.41 -24.19
CA ARG A 515 5.22 -8.79 -23.29
C ARG A 515 6.33 -9.80 -23.04
N LYS A 516 7.48 -9.58 -23.69
CA LYS A 516 8.80 -10.19 -23.42
C LYS A 516 8.96 -10.43 -21.92
N TRP A 517 9.10 -11.70 -21.53
CA TRP A 517 9.48 -12.10 -20.18
C TRP A 517 10.98 -11.87 -19.99
N GLY A 518 11.38 -10.60 -19.97
CA GLY A 518 12.63 -10.18 -19.37
C GLY A 518 12.46 -10.11 -17.86
N VAL A 519 13.48 -10.46 -17.08
CA VAL A 519 13.59 -9.98 -15.71
C VAL A 519 13.58 -8.45 -15.82
N LYS A 520 12.44 -7.82 -15.54
CA LYS A 520 12.36 -6.36 -15.48
C LYS A 520 13.31 -5.93 -14.35
N LYS A 521 14.47 -5.40 -14.71
CA LYS A 521 15.05 -4.32 -13.92
C LYS A 521 14.00 -3.22 -13.90
N PHE A 522 13.41 -2.93 -12.74
CA PHE A 522 12.96 -1.57 -12.51
C PHE A 522 14.23 -0.71 -12.48
N ARG A 523 14.63 -0.21 -13.65
CA ARG A 523 15.47 0.98 -13.71
C ARG A 523 14.57 2.15 -13.35
N ARG A 524 15.01 2.92 -12.36
CA ARG A 524 14.67 4.33 -12.19
C ARG A 524 14.48 5.00 -13.56
N MET A 525 13.46 5.83 -13.66
CA MET A 525 13.45 6.90 -14.66
C MET A 525 14.63 7.82 -14.34
N SER A 526 15.79 7.55 -14.96
CA SER A 526 16.69 8.62 -15.37
C SER A 526 16.42 8.86 -16.84
N THR A 527 16.10 10.11 -17.13
CA THR A 527 15.86 10.68 -18.45
C THR A 527 16.93 10.30 -19.46
N THR A 528 16.51 9.74 -20.59
CA THR A 528 17.32 9.67 -21.81
C THR A 528 17.56 11.08 -22.34
N ALA A 529 18.82 11.52 -22.36
CA ALA A 529 19.31 12.43 -23.38
C ALA A 529 20.58 11.82 -23.96
N ASN A 530 20.48 11.46 -25.25
CA ASN A 530 21.56 11.25 -26.22
C ASN A 530 22.95 10.85 -25.70
N ALA A 531 23.35 9.62 -26.03
CA ALA A 531 24.75 9.33 -26.31
C ALA A 531 24.84 8.71 -27.72
N LYS A 532 25.25 9.53 -28.70
CA LYS A 532 25.97 9.07 -29.87
C LYS A 532 27.38 8.72 -29.38
N ASP A 533 27.86 7.53 -29.70
CA ASP A 533 29.30 7.26 -29.66
C ASP A 533 29.84 7.13 -31.08
N ILE A 534 30.79 7.99 -31.40
CA ILE A 534 31.59 8.00 -32.61
C ILE A 534 32.95 7.43 -32.20
N SER A 535 33.41 6.35 -32.84
CA SER A 535 34.79 6.33 -33.37
C SER A 535 35.08 5.09 -34.23
N LYS A 536 35.32 5.34 -35.52
CA LYS A 536 36.61 5.11 -36.21
C LYS A 536 36.39 5.12 -37.72
N LYS A 537 36.73 6.24 -38.36
CA LYS A 537 37.36 6.24 -39.68
C LYS A 537 38.25 7.48 -39.84
N LYS A 538 39.46 7.20 -40.32
CA LYS A 538 40.58 8.09 -40.64
C LYS A 538 40.46 8.52 -42.11
N LYS A 539 41.04 9.70 -42.47
CA LYS A 539 41.30 10.26 -43.82
C LYS A 539 40.07 10.84 -44.54
N SER A 540 40.09 11.95 -45.29
CA SER A 540 41.09 12.97 -45.69
C SER A 540 40.38 14.03 -46.56
N CYS A 541 40.85 15.29 -46.51
CA CYS A 541 40.87 16.33 -47.57
C CYS A 541 39.56 16.96 -48.10
N GLY A 542 39.54 18.30 -48.13
CA GLY A 542 38.87 19.11 -49.16
C GLY A 542 38.07 20.34 -48.70
N GLU A 543 38.73 21.51 -48.59
CA GLU A 543 38.15 22.85 -48.84
C GLU A 543 37.68 22.98 -50.33
N PRO A 544 37.03 24.08 -50.81
CA PRO A 544 36.68 25.38 -50.16
C PRO A 544 35.22 25.91 -50.41
N LEU A 545 34.79 26.86 -49.56
CA LEU A 545 34.19 28.22 -49.77
C LEU A 545 33.47 28.60 -51.11
N PRO A 546 32.77 29.76 -51.22
CA PRO A 546 31.99 30.58 -50.25
C PRO A 546 30.68 31.16 -50.89
N ASP A 547 30.16 32.23 -50.25
CA ASP A 547 29.31 33.31 -50.79
C ASP A 547 27.78 33.12 -50.66
N VAL A 548 26.95 34.09 -50.26
CA VAL A 548 27.05 35.54 -49.99
C VAL A 548 25.73 35.89 -49.25
N VAL A 549 25.74 36.64 -48.12
CA VAL A 549 25.26 38.04 -47.98
C VAL A 549 23.79 38.21 -48.46
N GLU A 550 22.78 38.66 -47.70
CA GLU A 550 22.57 39.95 -47.01
C GLU A 550 21.22 39.83 -46.25
N ASN A 551 21.08 40.35 -45.02
CA ASN A 551 20.30 41.55 -44.58
C ASN A 551 19.03 41.84 -45.42
N ASP A 552 17.88 42.32 -44.93
CA ASP A 552 17.59 43.19 -43.79
C ASP A 552 16.05 43.28 -43.64
N ASP A 553 15.57 43.72 -42.48
CA ASP A 553 14.40 44.59 -42.18
C ASP A 553 13.09 44.50 -43.01
N GLY A 554 11.87 44.58 -42.47
CA GLY A 554 11.37 45.21 -41.25
C GLY A 554 10.01 45.90 -41.55
N ASN A 555 9.00 45.60 -40.74
CA ASN A 555 7.83 46.43 -40.36
C ASN A 555 6.70 46.89 -41.34
N ASN A 556 5.48 46.55 -40.87
CA ASN A 556 4.28 47.39 -40.64
C ASN A 556 3.22 47.67 -41.74
N ALA A 557 2.03 47.10 -41.45
CA ALA A 557 0.74 47.75 -41.14
C ALA A 557 -0.21 48.28 -42.25
N ASP A 558 -1.45 47.75 -42.16
CA ASP A 558 -2.81 48.28 -42.38
C ASP A 558 -3.18 49.03 -43.69
N THR A 559 -4.25 48.69 -44.42
CA THR A 559 -5.68 48.87 -44.06
C THR A 559 -6.56 48.22 -45.17
N SER A 560 -7.49 47.31 -44.84
CA SER A 560 -8.97 47.46 -44.72
C SER A 560 -9.81 47.47 -46.02
N GLU A 561 -10.78 46.54 -46.12
CA GLU A 561 -12.17 46.84 -46.55
C GLU A 561 -13.16 45.76 -46.06
N GLN A 562 -14.42 46.17 -45.83
CA GLN A 562 -15.41 45.63 -44.90
C GLN A 562 -16.50 44.74 -45.53
N SER A 563 -17.12 43.85 -44.73
CA SER A 563 -18.60 43.73 -44.63
C SER A 563 -19.04 42.88 -43.42
N ASN A 564 -20.15 43.29 -42.77
CA ASN A 564 -20.82 42.81 -41.54
C ASN A 564 -22.33 42.63 -41.86
N PRO A 565 -23.28 42.19 -40.98
CA PRO A 565 -23.23 41.74 -39.56
C PRO A 565 -24.10 40.46 -39.22
N ALA A 566 -24.16 40.08 -37.93
CA ALA A 566 -24.80 38.89 -37.30
C ALA A 566 -26.36 38.97 -37.10
N PRO A 567 -27.05 37.91 -36.59
CA PRO A 567 -27.28 37.81 -35.13
C PRO A 567 -27.39 36.36 -34.52
N SER A 568 -27.71 36.35 -33.23
CA SER A 568 -27.79 35.35 -32.15
C SER A 568 -28.85 34.21 -32.19
N GLU A 569 -28.69 33.27 -31.24
CA GLU A 569 -29.68 32.49 -30.45
C GLU A 569 -29.65 30.94 -30.51
N VAL A 570 -29.20 30.35 -29.38
CA VAL A 570 -29.82 29.30 -28.51
C VAL A 570 -30.42 28.04 -29.16
N TRP A 571 -30.08 26.84 -28.64
CA TRP A 571 -31.00 25.85 -27.97
C TRP A 571 -30.31 24.51 -27.63
N LEU A 572 -30.46 24.10 -26.36
CA LEU A 572 -30.67 22.76 -25.77
C LEU A 572 -29.78 21.56 -26.14
N PHE A 573 -29.14 20.95 -25.13
CA PHE A 573 -29.12 19.49 -24.98
C PHE A 573 -29.21 19.08 -23.51
N GLY A 574 -30.27 18.35 -23.18
CA GLY A 574 -30.43 17.54 -21.97
C GLY A 574 -30.98 16.18 -22.38
N ASN A 575 -30.41 15.13 -21.77
CA ASN A 575 -30.83 13.72 -21.67
C ASN A 575 -30.77 12.88 -22.97
N ASP A 576 -30.26 11.63 -23.02
CA ASP A 576 -29.96 10.58 -22.02
C ASP A 576 -28.89 9.60 -22.56
N LEU A 577 -28.37 8.72 -21.67
CA LEU A 577 -27.61 7.45 -21.90
C LEU A 577 -26.08 7.50 -22.08
N ASP A 578 -25.32 7.30 -20.99
CA ASP A 578 -24.90 5.98 -20.48
C ASP A 578 -23.68 6.18 -19.57
N VAL A 579 -23.92 6.00 -18.26
CA VAL A 579 -22.91 6.02 -17.22
C VAL A 579 -22.03 4.77 -17.37
N THR A 580 -20.84 4.92 -17.93
CA THR A 580 -19.74 3.99 -17.67
C THR A 580 -19.16 4.35 -16.30
N PRO A 581 -19.20 3.46 -15.29
CA PRO A 581 -18.56 3.75 -14.01
C PRO A 581 -17.05 3.81 -14.23
N SER A 582 -16.51 4.99 -13.96
CA SER A 582 -15.10 5.31 -13.84
C SER A 582 -14.40 4.23 -13.01
N ASN A 583 -13.34 3.67 -13.58
CA ASN A 583 -12.40 2.83 -12.87
C ASN A 583 -11.78 3.63 -11.72
N ASP A 584 -12.18 3.35 -10.48
CA ASP A 584 -11.35 3.61 -9.31
C ASP A 584 -10.10 2.73 -9.44
N ILE A 585 -9.07 3.32 -10.06
CA ILE A 585 -7.71 2.81 -10.06
C ILE A 585 -7.24 2.85 -8.61
N ILE A 586 -7.15 1.69 -7.99
CA ILE A 586 -6.46 1.52 -6.72
C ILE A 586 -4.97 1.78 -7.02
N ASP A 587 -4.43 2.85 -6.43
CA ASP A 587 -3.00 3.03 -6.25
C ASP A 587 -2.44 1.82 -5.51
N THR A 588 -1.90 0.89 -6.29
CA THR A 588 -1.15 -0.28 -5.81
C THR A 588 0.34 0.07 -5.85
N ASN A 589 0.71 1.15 -5.18
CA ASN A 589 2.11 1.51 -4.91
C ASN A 589 2.35 1.45 -3.40
N SER A 590 2.73 0.27 -2.91
CA SER A 590 3.23 0.10 -1.53
C SER A 590 4.09 -1.17 -1.47
N ASP A 591 5.27 -1.09 -2.10
CA ASP A 591 6.44 -1.92 -1.79
C ASP A 591 7.75 -1.15 -2.12
N GLU A 592 7.72 0.19 -2.33
CA GLU A 592 8.92 0.97 -2.71
C GLU A 592 9.79 1.51 -1.55
N GLU A 593 9.41 1.33 -0.29
CA GLU A 593 10.23 1.82 0.83
C GLU A 593 10.60 0.69 1.78
N SER A 594 11.48 -0.19 1.34
CA SER A 594 12.19 -1.12 2.23
C SER A 594 13.53 -1.59 1.67
N THR A 595 14.41 -0.67 1.24
CA THR A 595 15.83 -1.01 1.02
C THR A 595 16.72 0.25 1.09
N GLU A 596 17.24 0.57 2.27
CA GLU A 596 18.58 1.15 2.39
C GLU A 596 19.53 0.01 2.77
N GLY A 597 20.41 -0.36 1.83
CA GLY A 597 21.37 -1.45 1.99
C GLY A 597 22.11 -1.72 0.69
N ASP A 598 23.41 -1.45 0.72
CA ASP A 598 24.36 -1.39 -0.40
C ASP A 598 24.54 -2.67 -1.25
N GLU A 599 24.96 -2.42 -2.50
CA GLU A 599 25.56 -3.32 -3.50
C GLU A 599 24.74 -4.52 -4.01
N ALA A 600 23.81 -4.25 -4.93
CA ALA A 600 23.31 -5.27 -5.86
C ALA A 600 24.43 -5.72 -6.83
N ALA A 601 24.88 -6.97 -6.68
CA ALA A 601 25.82 -7.60 -7.59
C ALA A 601 25.32 -7.53 -9.05
N TYR A 602 26.21 -7.10 -9.95
CA TYR A 602 25.99 -7.03 -11.39
C TYR A 602 25.68 -8.42 -11.96
N VAL A 603 24.39 -8.70 -12.23
CA VAL A 603 23.98 -9.85 -13.02
C VAL A 603 23.93 -9.43 -14.49
N GLY A 604 24.84 -9.99 -15.29
CA GLY A 604 24.88 -9.81 -16.74
C GLY A 604 23.58 -10.27 -17.40
N GLU A 605 23.25 -9.66 -18.54
CA GLU A 605 22.17 -10.10 -19.42
C GLU A 605 22.54 -11.47 -20.02
N GLU A 606 22.28 -12.53 -19.28
CA GLU A 606 22.30 -13.89 -19.81
C GLU A 606 20.88 -14.28 -20.22
N ASP A 607 20.75 -14.74 -21.46
CA ASP A 607 19.50 -15.17 -22.07
C ASP A 607 18.71 -16.12 -21.15
N ILE A 608 17.57 -15.63 -20.65
CA ILE A 608 16.61 -16.35 -19.78
C ILE A 608 16.17 -17.68 -20.41
N LEU A 609 16.28 -17.78 -21.74
CA LEU A 609 15.93 -18.94 -22.56
C LEU A 609 16.94 -20.09 -22.47
N ASN A 610 18.11 -19.89 -21.86
CA ASN A 610 19.15 -20.93 -21.71
C ASN A 610 19.27 -21.46 -20.27
N LEU A 611 18.41 -21.01 -19.36
CA LEU A 611 18.52 -21.29 -17.93
C LEU A 611 17.75 -22.56 -17.54
N HIS A 612 18.41 -23.49 -16.84
CA HIS A 612 17.76 -24.67 -16.26
C HIS A 612 16.60 -24.26 -15.35
N SER A 613 15.48 -25.00 -15.33
CA SER A 613 14.26 -24.67 -14.59
C SER A 613 14.52 -24.32 -13.11
N ASN A 614 15.45 -25.04 -12.47
CA ASN A 614 15.89 -24.77 -11.08
C ASN A 614 16.56 -23.39 -10.91
N LEU A 615 17.46 -23.03 -11.81
CA LEU A 615 18.17 -21.74 -11.75
C LEU A 615 17.24 -20.58 -12.15
N LEU A 616 16.24 -20.85 -13.01
CA LEU A 616 15.15 -19.92 -13.28
C LEU A 616 14.32 -19.63 -12.02
N LEU A 617 13.94 -20.67 -11.27
CA LEU A 617 13.23 -20.49 -10.00
C LEU A 617 14.09 -19.68 -9.01
N TYR A 618 15.39 -19.97 -8.91
CA TYR A 618 16.31 -19.24 -8.04
C TYR A 618 16.39 -17.75 -8.38
N LYS A 619 16.70 -17.41 -9.65
CA LYS A 619 16.81 -16.02 -10.10
C LYS A 619 15.47 -15.28 -10.02
N ALA A 620 14.36 -15.94 -10.34
CA ALA A 620 13.02 -15.34 -10.24
C ALA A 620 12.60 -15.05 -8.79
N SER A 621 13.03 -15.90 -7.84
CA SER A 621 12.81 -15.70 -6.41
C SER A 621 13.54 -14.47 -5.88
N ALA A 622 14.78 -14.23 -6.34
CA ALA A 622 15.54 -13.01 -6.02
C ALA A 622 14.97 -11.73 -6.68
N ALA A 623 14.22 -11.89 -7.78
CA ALA A 623 13.64 -10.79 -8.55
C ALA A 623 12.16 -10.54 -8.25
N HIS A 624 11.59 -11.18 -7.23
CA HIS A 624 10.18 -11.01 -6.80
C HIS A 624 9.13 -11.37 -7.86
N ASN A 625 9.46 -12.21 -8.86
CA ASN A 625 8.60 -12.44 -10.01
C ASN A 625 7.80 -13.75 -9.90
N LEU A 626 6.64 -13.70 -9.26
CA LEU A 626 5.75 -14.84 -9.05
C LEU A 626 5.30 -15.53 -10.34
N PRO A 627 4.90 -14.83 -11.42
CA PRO A 627 4.60 -15.47 -12.70
C PRO A 627 5.75 -16.33 -13.23
N VAL A 628 7.01 -15.87 -13.13
CA VAL A 628 8.18 -16.64 -13.60
C VAL A 628 8.46 -17.81 -12.66
N MET A 629 8.31 -17.61 -11.35
CA MET A 629 8.41 -18.70 -10.37
C MET A 629 7.37 -19.79 -10.65
N CYS A 630 6.13 -19.40 -10.97
CA CYS A 630 5.05 -20.31 -11.37
C CYS A 630 5.40 -21.08 -12.64
N GLN A 631 5.93 -20.40 -13.66
CA GLN A 631 6.44 -21.04 -14.88
C GLN A 631 7.56 -22.04 -14.58
N ALA A 632 8.53 -21.67 -13.73
CA ALA A 632 9.63 -22.56 -13.35
C ALA A 632 9.12 -23.83 -12.63
N LEU A 633 8.17 -23.69 -11.70
CA LEU A 633 7.53 -24.84 -11.04
C LEU A 633 6.70 -25.69 -12.01
N ALA A 634 6.03 -25.06 -12.98
CA ALA A 634 5.31 -25.76 -14.06
C ALA A 634 6.28 -26.56 -14.96
N LEU A 635 7.51 -26.07 -15.15
CA LEU A 635 8.59 -26.78 -15.85
C LEU A 635 9.30 -27.85 -15.00
N GLY A 636 8.84 -28.08 -13.76
CA GLY A 636 9.41 -29.10 -12.88
C GLY A 636 10.63 -28.64 -12.07
N ALA A 637 10.82 -27.33 -11.87
CA ALA A 637 11.87 -26.83 -10.99
C ALA A 637 11.73 -27.40 -9.57
N GLU A 638 12.86 -27.83 -9.01
CA GLU A 638 12.98 -28.25 -7.63
C GLU A 638 12.96 -27.04 -6.70
N LYS A 639 11.90 -26.94 -5.89
CA LYS A 639 11.71 -25.90 -4.87
C LYS A 639 12.81 -25.80 -3.82
N ASN A 640 13.55 -26.90 -3.59
CA ASN A 640 14.67 -26.98 -2.65
C ASN A 640 15.98 -27.26 -3.39
N TRP A 641 16.13 -26.80 -4.63
CA TRP A 641 17.39 -26.90 -5.34
C TRP A 641 18.46 -26.03 -4.68
N ALA A 642 19.65 -26.59 -4.46
CA ALA A 642 20.80 -25.85 -3.94
C ALA A 642 21.59 -25.27 -5.11
N ASN A 643 21.84 -23.96 -5.10
CA ASN A 643 22.66 -23.30 -6.10
C ASN A 643 24.16 -23.44 -5.74
N PRO A 644 24.95 -24.25 -6.48
CA PRO A 644 26.36 -24.44 -6.18
C PRO A 644 27.19 -23.16 -6.38
N ASN A 645 26.70 -22.21 -7.19
CA ASN A 645 27.40 -20.96 -7.47
C ASN A 645 27.14 -19.87 -6.41
N ASP A 646 26.21 -20.09 -5.48
CA ASP A 646 25.85 -19.12 -4.43
C ASP A 646 25.69 -19.83 -3.08
N LYS A 647 26.79 -20.34 -2.53
CA LYS A 647 26.88 -20.92 -1.18
C LYS A 647 25.82 -22.00 -0.88
N ASN A 648 25.48 -22.82 -1.88
CA ASN A 648 24.39 -23.81 -1.79
C ASN A 648 23.07 -23.23 -1.28
N ARG A 649 22.78 -21.96 -1.60
CA ARG A 649 21.54 -21.31 -1.24
C ARG A 649 20.39 -21.85 -2.08
N HIS A 650 19.23 -21.78 -1.48
CA HIS A 650 17.98 -22.32 -2.02
C HIS A 650 17.10 -21.16 -2.51
N PRO A 651 16.09 -21.40 -3.36
CA PRO A 651 15.17 -20.34 -3.80
C PRO A 651 14.56 -19.54 -2.64
N LEU A 652 14.28 -20.20 -1.50
CA LEU A 652 13.78 -19.54 -0.30
C LEU A 652 14.82 -18.58 0.32
N HIS A 653 16.10 -18.95 0.33
CA HIS A 653 17.18 -18.06 0.77
C HIS A 653 17.33 -16.84 -0.16
N ALA A 654 17.22 -17.05 -1.48
CA ALA A 654 17.26 -15.96 -2.46
C ALA A 654 16.10 -14.97 -2.27
N ALA A 655 14.89 -15.48 -2.02
CA ALA A 655 13.72 -14.66 -1.70
C ALA A 655 13.92 -13.84 -0.40
N VAL A 656 14.54 -14.44 0.62
CA VAL A 656 14.86 -13.74 1.89
C VAL A 656 15.83 -12.59 1.66
N LEU A 657 16.95 -12.85 0.99
CA LEU A 657 17.98 -11.85 0.72
C LEU A 657 17.46 -10.67 -0.11
N SER A 658 16.50 -10.91 -0.98
CA SER A 658 15.86 -9.87 -1.78
C SER A 658 14.81 -9.05 -1.02
N GLY A 659 14.43 -9.43 0.20
CA GLY A 659 13.40 -8.75 1.00
C GLY A 659 11.95 -9.14 0.67
N SER A 660 11.71 -10.12 -0.22
CA SER A 660 10.36 -10.49 -0.63
C SER A 660 9.60 -11.24 0.47
N VAL A 661 8.55 -10.65 1.04
CA VAL A 661 7.62 -11.44 1.85
C VAL A 661 6.75 -12.33 0.95
N MET A 662 6.34 -11.80 -0.20
CA MET A 662 5.45 -12.48 -1.15
C MET A 662 6.13 -13.69 -1.82
N ALA A 663 7.38 -13.57 -2.30
CA ALA A 663 8.08 -14.72 -2.88
C ALA A 663 8.37 -15.81 -1.83
N CYS A 664 8.67 -15.43 -0.58
CA CYS A 664 8.80 -16.37 0.54
C CYS A 664 7.48 -17.10 0.79
N ALA A 665 6.36 -16.38 0.88
CA ALA A 665 5.04 -16.97 1.06
C ALA A 665 4.68 -17.93 -0.08
N TYR A 666 4.94 -17.55 -1.33
CA TYR A 666 4.67 -18.40 -2.50
C TYR A 666 5.47 -19.72 -2.47
N LEU A 667 6.76 -19.67 -2.12
CA LEU A 667 7.61 -20.87 -1.99
C LEU A 667 7.15 -21.77 -0.84
N LEU A 668 6.79 -21.20 0.32
CA LEU A 668 6.23 -21.95 1.46
C LEU A 668 4.87 -22.59 1.12
N LEU A 669 4.01 -21.88 0.39
CA LEU A 669 2.75 -22.43 -0.10
C LEU A 669 2.97 -23.61 -1.05
N ASN A 670 4.03 -23.58 -1.85
CA ASN A 670 4.44 -24.70 -2.71
C ASN A 670 5.32 -25.76 -2.00
N GLY A 671 5.48 -25.63 -0.67
CA GLY A 671 6.10 -26.62 0.21
C GLY A 671 7.62 -26.62 0.17
N ALA A 672 8.26 -25.46 -0.01
CA ALA A 672 9.68 -25.29 0.26
C ALA A 672 9.98 -25.63 1.74
N LYS A 673 11.14 -26.22 2.00
CA LYS A 673 11.56 -26.58 3.37
C LYS A 673 11.95 -25.31 4.12
N ILE A 674 11.24 -25.02 5.21
CA ILE A 674 11.43 -23.80 6.00
C ILE A 674 12.75 -23.76 6.77
N ASN A 675 13.24 -24.91 7.23
CA ASN A 675 14.46 -25.06 8.03
C ASN A 675 15.66 -25.52 7.20
N ILE A 676 15.66 -25.25 5.90
CA ILE A 676 16.76 -25.68 5.02
C ILE A 676 18.00 -24.83 5.31
N GLN A 677 19.18 -25.45 5.45
CA GLN A 677 20.41 -24.72 5.74
C GLN A 677 21.20 -24.46 4.44
N ASP A 678 21.82 -23.28 4.34
CA ASP A 678 22.82 -22.98 3.31
C ASP A 678 24.19 -23.60 3.67
N GLN A 679 25.21 -23.34 2.85
CA GLN A 679 26.56 -23.86 3.10
C GLN A 679 27.15 -23.44 4.44
N ASN A 680 26.71 -22.33 5.04
CA ASN A 680 27.20 -21.83 6.31
C ASN A 680 26.32 -22.29 7.49
N GLY A 681 25.44 -23.28 7.28
CA GLY A 681 24.49 -23.73 8.29
C GLY A 681 23.32 -22.76 8.55
N ARG A 682 23.18 -21.68 7.76
CA ARG A 682 22.17 -20.65 8.02
C ARG A 682 20.83 -21.04 7.41
N THR A 683 19.77 -20.94 8.21
CA THR A 683 18.39 -21.11 7.75
C THR A 683 17.82 -19.80 7.16
N PRO A 684 16.67 -19.83 6.46
CA PRO A 684 15.97 -18.62 6.03
C PRO A 684 15.67 -17.67 7.19
N LEU A 685 15.38 -18.21 8.38
CA LEU A 685 15.17 -17.42 9.59
C LEU A 685 16.45 -16.68 10.02
N HIS A 686 17.61 -17.34 9.99
CA HIS A 686 18.90 -16.67 10.26
C HIS A 686 19.16 -15.52 9.30
N LEU A 687 18.95 -15.73 7.99
CA LEU A 687 19.17 -14.68 7.00
C LEU A 687 18.20 -13.52 7.19
N ALA A 688 16.90 -13.78 7.39
CA ALA A 688 15.92 -12.72 7.62
C ALA A 688 16.22 -11.91 8.89
N THR A 689 16.68 -12.59 9.96
CA THR A 689 17.13 -11.94 11.19
C THR A 689 18.39 -11.11 11.00
N ARG A 690 19.34 -11.58 10.19
CA ARG A 690 20.60 -10.85 9.91
C ARG A 690 20.39 -9.57 9.13
N GLU A 691 19.48 -9.58 8.16
CA GLU A 691 19.17 -8.44 7.30
C GLU A 691 18.11 -7.50 7.92
N GLY A 692 17.55 -7.83 9.09
CA GLY A 692 16.55 -6.98 9.76
C GLY A 692 15.15 -7.04 9.18
N HIS A 693 14.82 -8.06 8.38
CA HIS A 693 13.52 -8.18 7.71
C HIS A 693 12.41 -8.71 8.64
N THR A 694 11.89 -7.84 9.52
CA THR A 694 10.88 -8.18 10.54
C THR A 694 9.64 -8.90 10.00
N ALA A 695 9.13 -8.49 8.83
CA ALA A 695 7.97 -9.13 8.21
C ALA A 695 8.25 -10.57 7.74
N GLN A 696 9.47 -10.85 7.24
CA GLN A 696 9.88 -12.20 6.86
C GLN A 696 10.09 -13.08 8.11
N VAL A 697 10.66 -12.53 9.19
CA VAL A 697 10.77 -13.24 10.48
C VAL A 697 9.39 -13.64 11.00
N CYS A 698 8.43 -12.70 10.98
CA CYS A 698 7.04 -12.95 11.38
C CYS A 698 6.41 -14.07 10.55
N LEU A 699 6.60 -14.05 9.22
CA LEU A 699 6.16 -15.10 8.30
C LEU A 699 6.76 -16.46 8.69
N PHE A 700 8.07 -16.54 8.93
CA PHE A 700 8.72 -17.80 9.26
C PHE A 700 8.28 -18.37 10.61
N LEU A 701 8.12 -17.54 11.64
CA LEU A 701 7.59 -17.97 12.93
C LEU A 701 6.15 -18.48 12.82
N LYS A 702 5.31 -17.83 12.02
CA LYS A 702 3.94 -18.30 11.73
C LYS A 702 3.91 -19.68 11.08
N TYR A 703 4.87 -19.96 10.20
CA TYR A 703 5.04 -21.28 9.57
C TYR A 703 5.85 -22.27 10.44
N ARG A 704 6.11 -21.93 11.72
CA ARG A 704 6.83 -22.76 12.70
C ARG A 704 8.25 -23.10 12.26
N ALA A 705 8.99 -22.10 11.81
CA ALA A 705 10.44 -22.21 11.64
C ALA A 705 11.10 -22.57 12.98
N ASP A 706 12.09 -23.46 12.93
CA ASP A 706 12.83 -23.87 14.11
C ASP A 706 13.82 -22.78 14.51
N GLN A 707 13.67 -22.29 15.74
CA GLN A 707 14.45 -21.20 16.32
C GLN A 707 15.71 -21.70 17.05
N HIS A 708 15.88 -23.01 17.19
CA HIS A 708 16.98 -23.64 17.91
C HIS A 708 18.10 -24.13 17.00
N LEU A 709 17.91 -24.08 15.68
CA LEU A 709 18.96 -24.45 14.74
C LEU A 709 20.13 -23.47 14.86
N GLU A 710 21.33 -24.03 14.92
CA GLU A 710 22.58 -23.28 14.97
C GLU A 710 23.21 -23.21 13.57
N ASP A 711 23.79 -22.06 13.24
CA ASP A 711 24.67 -21.93 12.09
C ASP A 711 26.07 -22.54 12.37
N GLU A 712 26.97 -22.55 11.37
CA GLU A 712 28.33 -23.09 11.54
C GLU A 712 29.16 -22.39 12.64
N GLU A 713 28.78 -21.17 13.04
CA GLU A 713 29.42 -20.43 14.14
C GLU A 713 28.80 -20.78 15.50
N GLY A 714 27.85 -21.72 15.56
CA GLY A 714 27.10 -22.07 16.77
C GLY A 714 26.09 -21.00 17.19
N LYS A 715 25.69 -20.11 16.28
CA LYS A 715 24.76 -19.02 16.58
C LYS A 715 23.34 -19.41 16.21
N VAL A 716 22.43 -19.20 17.16
CA VAL A 716 20.97 -19.27 16.93
C VAL A 716 20.44 -17.92 16.42
N PRO A 717 19.28 -17.86 15.74
CA PRO A 717 18.71 -16.62 15.23
C PRO A 717 18.57 -15.53 16.30
N LEU A 718 18.20 -15.90 17.54
CA LEU A 718 18.08 -14.95 18.64
C LEU A 718 19.41 -14.24 18.97
N SER A 719 20.51 -14.99 19.01
CA SER A 719 21.85 -14.42 19.27
C SER A 719 22.29 -13.49 18.14
N MET A 720 21.90 -13.80 16.90
CA MET A 720 22.17 -12.96 15.74
C MET A 720 21.36 -11.66 15.77
N ALA A 721 20.09 -11.72 16.19
CA ALA A 721 19.24 -10.55 16.38
C ALA A 721 19.80 -9.61 17.46
N GLU A 722 20.30 -10.16 18.56
CA GLU A 722 20.92 -9.41 19.66
C GLU A 722 22.23 -8.74 19.22
N GLN A 723 23.09 -9.44 18.48
CA GLN A 723 24.34 -8.89 17.93
C GLN A 723 24.13 -7.76 16.92
N LYS A 724 23.00 -7.79 16.19
CA LYS A 724 22.64 -6.80 15.17
C LYS A 724 21.70 -5.70 15.70
N GLU A 725 21.38 -5.72 16.98
CA GLU A 725 20.55 -4.72 17.67
C GLU A 725 19.11 -4.58 17.10
N HIS A 726 18.58 -5.64 16.50
CA HIS A 726 17.21 -5.66 15.96
C HIS A 726 16.16 -5.97 17.04
N ALA A 727 15.81 -4.96 17.85
CA ALA A 727 14.94 -5.11 19.04
C ALA A 727 13.56 -5.74 18.77
N ASP A 728 12.92 -5.41 17.64
CA ASP A 728 11.61 -5.98 17.28
C ASP A 728 11.71 -7.48 16.94
N ILE A 729 12.78 -7.87 16.25
CA ILE A 729 13.07 -9.27 15.92
C ILE A 729 13.42 -10.06 17.18
N VAL A 730 14.20 -9.48 18.10
CA VAL A 730 14.46 -10.08 19.42
C VAL A 730 13.16 -10.32 20.17
N THR A 731 12.23 -9.36 20.14
CA THR A 731 10.92 -9.49 20.79
C THR A 731 10.09 -10.61 20.16
N LEU A 732 10.03 -10.67 18.82
CA LEU A 732 9.31 -11.71 18.09
C LEU A 732 9.87 -13.11 18.36
N LEU A 733 11.19 -13.27 18.35
CA LEU A 733 11.85 -14.56 18.63
C LEU A 733 11.65 -15.00 20.09
N ARG A 734 11.73 -14.07 21.05
CA ARG A 734 11.45 -14.39 22.47
C ARG A 734 9.98 -14.77 22.68
N LEU A 735 9.05 -14.10 22.03
CA LEU A 735 7.62 -14.46 22.05
C LEU A 735 7.35 -15.81 21.39
N GLY A 736 8.01 -16.10 20.26
CA GLY A 736 7.93 -17.40 19.59
C GLY A 736 8.37 -18.52 20.50
N ARG A 737 9.52 -18.36 21.15
CA ARG A 737 10.06 -19.32 22.12
C ARG A 737 9.15 -19.49 23.34
N LEU A 738 8.63 -18.41 23.92
CA LEU A 738 7.67 -18.49 25.03
C LEU A 738 6.40 -19.25 24.61
N ASN A 739 5.92 -19.08 23.38
CA ASN A 739 4.76 -19.81 22.88
C ASN A 739 5.04 -21.32 22.70
N GLU A 740 6.25 -21.68 22.30
CA GLU A 740 6.69 -23.09 22.24
C GLU A 740 6.77 -23.69 23.65
N GLU A 741 7.40 -22.99 24.60
CA GLU A 741 7.53 -23.42 26.00
C GLU A 741 6.17 -23.57 26.70
N MET A 742 5.20 -22.68 26.42
CA MET A 742 3.84 -22.77 26.95
C MET A 742 3.02 -23.93 26.36
N LYS A 743 3.38 -24.44 25.17
CA LYS A 743 2.72 -25.59 24.54
C LYS A 743 3.18 -26.92 25.08
N ASP A 744 4.43 -26.99 25.56
CA ASP A 744 5.01 -28.21 26.13
C ASP A 744 4.58 -28.47 27.59
N THR A 745 4.10 -27.44 28.31
CA THR A 745 3.43 -27.62 29.60
C THR A 745 1.96 -28.03 29.38
N GLU A 746 1.53 -29.18 29.92
CA GLU A 746 0.21 -29.84 29.75
C GLU A 746 -1.02 -29.01 30.23
N SER A 747 -1.25 -27.84 29.64
CA SER A 747 -2.45 -27.02 29.80
C SER A 747 -2.68 -26.24 28.51
N GLY A 748 -2.86 -26.98 27.41
CA GLY A 748 -3.21 -26.42 26.12
C GLY A 748 -4.56 -25.72 26.19
N VAL A 749 -4.61 -24.51 25.63
CA VAL A 749 -5.73 -23.83 24.93
C VAL A 749 -5.71 -22.30 25.15
N SER A 750 -4.95 -21.76 26.10
CA SER A 750 -4.98 -20.29 26.36
C SER A 750 -3.76 -19.47 25.87
N GLY A 751 -2.63 -20.10 25.54
CA GLY A 751 -1.40 -19.38 25.15
C GLY A 751 -1.32 -18.98 23.67
N ASP A 752 -2.06 -19.67 22.79
CA ASP A 752 -1.92 -19.52 21.34
C ASP A 752 -2.56 -18.20 20.83
N ASP A 753 -3.61 -17.70 21.49
CA ASP A 753 -4.31 -16.50 21.03
C ASP A 753 -3.41 -15.26 21.12
N THR A 754 -2.67 -15.06 22.22
CA THR A 754 -1.83 -13.86 22.38
C THR A 754 -0.66 -13.83 21.40
N PHE A 755 0.02 -14.96 21.16
CA PHE A 755 1.08 -15.02 20.17
C PHE A 755 0.56 -14.82 18.75
N ASN A 756 -0.53 -15.51 18.38
CA ASN A 756 -1.13 -15.36 17.05
C ASN A 756 -1.72 -13.97 16.84
N ASP A 757 -2.24 -13.32 17.88
CA ASP A 757 -2.73 -11.95 17.84
C ASP A 757 -1.58 -10.97 17.63
N VAL A 758 -0.46 -11.12 18.34
CA VAL A 758 0.73 -10.27 18.16
C VAL A 758 1.33 -10.47 16.76
N VAL A 759 1.51 -11.72 16.31
CA VAL A 759 1.98 -12.05 14.96
C VAL A 759 1.04 -11.48 13.90
N ARG A 760 -0.29 -11.55 14.12
CA ARG A 760 -1.30 -10.99 13.22
C ARG A 760 -1.25 -9.46 13.21
N ASP A 761 -1.02 -8.82 14.34
CA ASP A 761 -0.91 -7.36 14.45
C ASP A 761 0.37 -6.84 13.79
N PHE A 762 1.50 -7.53 13.96
CA PHE A 762 2.73 -7.21 13.22
C PHE A 762 2.58 -7.47 11.70
N SER A 763 1.89 -8.53 11.30
CA SER A 763 1.59 -8.79 9.88
C SER A 763 0.67 -7.71 9.29
N ARG A 764 -0.33 -7.25 10.06
CA ARG A 764 -1.19 -6.11 9.68
C ARG A 764 -0.44 -4.79 9.69
N LEU A 765 0.50 -4.59 10.60
CA LEU A 765 1.35 -3.40 10.66
C LEU A 765 2.30 -3.36 9.46
N ALA A 766 2.92 -4.50 9.11
CA ALA A 766 3.71 -4.65 7.88
C ALA A 766 2.88 -4.41 6.62
N TYR A 767 1.60 -4.79 6.63
CA TYR A 767 0.68 -4.58 5.52
C TYR A 767 0.18 -3.12 5.40
N SER A 768 -0.06 -2.44 6.52
CA SER A 768 -0.69 -1.11 6.52
C SER A 768 0.29 0.06 6.66
N ASN A 769 1.46 -0.17 7.27
CA ASN A 769 2.47 0.85 7.57
C ASN A 769 3.88 0.20 7.61
N PRO A 770 4.44 -0.25 6.47
CA PRO A 770 5.74 -0.92 6.43
C PRO A 770 6.88 -0.04 6.97
N GLU A 771 6.81 1.28 6.77
CA GLU A 771 7.78 2.26 7.29
C GLU A 771 7.92 2.23 8.82
N LYS A 772 6.85 1.91 9.57
CA LYS A 772 6.91 1.85 11.04
C LYS A 772 7.73 0.68 11.57
N LEU A 773 8.04 -0.29 10.71
CA LEU A 773 8.90 -1.44 11.02
C LEU A 773 10.36 -1.21 10.60
N GLN A 774 10.64 -0.13 9.87
CA GLN A 774 12.00 0.34 9.59
C GLN A 774 12.34 1.44 10.57
N ARG A 775 13.23 1.14 11.52
CA ARG A 775 13.98 2.22 12.17
C ARG A 775 15.18 2.50 11.28
N ASN A 776 15.24 3.72 10.74
CA ASN A 776 16.49 4.26 10.22
C ASN A 776 17.49 4.21 11.37
N ASN A 777 18.55 3.43 11.20
CA ASN A 777 19.71 3.47 12.08
C ASN A 777 20.46 4.76 11.78
N ASP A 778 20.02 5.86 12.39
CA ASP A 778 20.84 7.06 12.59
C ASP A 778 21.78 6.86 13.79
#